data_AF-A0AB34JDH4-F1
#
_entry.id   AF-A0AB34JDH4-F1
#
_cell.length_a   1.000
_cell.length_b   1.000
_cell.length_c   1.000
_cell.angle_alpha   90.00
_cell.angle_beta   90.00
_cell.angle_gamma   90.00
#
_symmetry.space_group_name_H-M   'P 1'
#
loop_
_entity.id
_entity.type
_entity.pdbx_description
1 polymer ?
#
loop_
_entity_poly.entity_id
_entity_poly.type
_entity_poly.pdbx_seq_one_letter_code
_entity_poly.pdbx_strand_id
1 'polypeptide(L)'
;MMMMAAAALSRHETGAAPAFSIVEQAVEYLHEPLGLDVPPRFSWKLSPRDQPARGLSPLAYRLTVRHLQNESVIWDSGKTASATTHLVAYAGPPLRSDGRFSWSVISFLNDGSAVESPRASFGTALLRADEWKATWITGGDAARLLRKEFSVASPPRSHATLFVAGIGYHEVELNGNKVGDGKLDAGWSTFSKRVYFNSFDVTHLLARGVNAVGVSLGNGWFSCGVSPGTSQPGCVNSPPQLLLQLQIDETPVLLSDLSWKVHAGPITYDSLYNGEHYDGRLEEQVAGWSTAPFNDAQWQAAAYAKSAANGALLASRLFQPIRHLKTFAPLAVRSPRLGVQVFDFGQNMAGVVRLKGMRCAAGSNVTIRHAELLMHPPYGDYDGSTIYVGNLRGAKATDIYTCRGDGSGETYAPTFTQHGFRYAEVSGLLAPLTETQVEAVEMHTDIQQHSSVVFASPMLNAIQHATLWGQKSNVMSVPTDCDQRDERRGWTGDAALTFEEALYNFGMGAVYSRWLDEFRDDQAADGASNDFVPALGQGDGAPNWQSAFPSIVWGLYKYYGDTAVVRRNYAALSRYYDNLERLYNSSSKLAAYATGFGDWVPAGPMGNTHLIGAFALLHDLQMGASFFNISDLPAGPARAARCALLLRRAAADFHSAFFNASTGYYGTGLQTEQALPLYLGIVPKEVLPRVLNHTIADIAQHGGHTTSGIIGIRCMLDALTDAQRTDVALDMLLSDSYPSYGYMLKGGDHGWEPATTLWELWDSDSQGPSMNSRNHIMFGSVSAWFYRKLIGITPLTPGFERISIRPSGIGHSSLKHASAVVATPRGDIVVSVEANSTSMTLGITLPVGTTSVVAMPLFTTQEVHGAFAISERGASVWCMNAFESGVSGVRAGKLSPDGSYVELEVDSGMYHFEARISTHC
;
A
#
# COMPACT_ATOMS: atom_id res chain seq x y z
N MET A 1 -12.12 20.61 50.10
CA MET A 1 -11.81 21.39 51.32
C MET A 1 -10.37 21.86 51.19
N MET A 2 -10.15 23.19 51.26
CA MET A 2 -8.87 23.90 51.41
C MET A 2 -7.93 23.20 52.43
N MET A 3 -6.59 23.28 52.45
CA MET A 3 -5.68 24.41 52.23
C MET A 3 -4.20 23.93 52.24
N MET A 4 -3.36 24.55 51.41
CA MET A 4 -1.92 24.85 51.46
C MET A 4 -0.92 24.19 52.44
N ALA A 5 0.28 23.87 51.91
CA ALA A 5 1.57 24.37 52.43
C ALA A 5 2.64 24.50 51.31
N ALA A 6 3.17 25.73 51.18
CA ALA A 6 4.30 26.21 50.37
C ALA A 6 5.66 25.77 50.99
N ALA A 7 6.87 25.88 50.42
CA ALA A 7 7.46 26.24 49.12
C ALA A 7 8.96 25.87 49.19
N ALA A 8 9.60 25.62 48.05
CA ALA A 8 11.04 25.87 47.87
C ALA A 8 11.28 26.30 46.42
N LEU A 9 11.53 27.60 46.24
CA LEU A 9 11.87 28.21 44.96
C LEU A 9 13.32 27.85 44.57
N SER A 10 13.48 27.10 43.49
CA SER A 10 14.61 27.31 42.57
C SER A 10 14.06 28.00 41.33
N ARG A 11 14.60 29.17 40.99
CA ARG A 11 14.30 29.89 39.76
C ARG A 11 14.63 28.99 38.56
N HIS A 12 13.64 28.30 38.02
CA HIS A 12 13.67 27.95 36.61
C HIS A 12 13.21 29.18 35.83
N GLU A 13 14.10 29.66 34.97
CA GLU A 13 13.70 30.51 33.85
C GLU A 13 12.49 29.85 33.20
N THR A 14 11.37 30.56 33.21
CA THR A 14 10.18 30.20 32.44
C THR A 14 10.51 30.45 30.97
N GLY A 15 11.31 29.56 30.38
CA GLY A 15 11.35 29.40 28.94
C GLY A 15 9.92 29.08 28.50
N ALA A 16 9.35 29.90 27.62
CA ALA A 16 8.10 29.57 26.96
C ALA A 16 8.20 28.14 26.42
N ALA A 17 7.16 27.31 26.63
CA ALA A 17 7.14 25.98 26.06
C ALA A 17 7.41 26.10 24.54
N PRO A 18 8.29 25.26 23.96
CA PRO A 18 8.63 25.38 22.55
C PRO A 18 7.35 25.34 21.71
N ALA A 19 7.24 26.22 20.72
CA ALA A 19 6.05 26.36 19.87
C ALA A 19 5.71 25.09 19.07
N PHE A 20 6.58 24.07 19.11
CA PHE A 20 6.49 22.83 18.37
C PHE A 20 6.69 21.62 19.29
N SER A 21 6.24 20.47 18.81
CA SER A 21 6.48 19.16 19.42
C SER A 21 6.85 18.15 18.35
N ILE A 22 7.57 17.10 18.77
CA ILE A 22 7.76 15.91 17.94
C ILE A 22 6.59 14.98 18.24
N VAL A 23 5.77 14.71 17.23
CA VAL A 23 4.48 14.01 17.39
C VAL A 23 4.48 12.57 16.86
N GLU A 24 5.42 12.23 15.99
CA GLU A 24 5.59 10.88 15.46
C GLU A 24 7.07 10.54 15.38
N GLN A 25 7.41 9.33 15.82
CA GLN A 25 8.74 8.75 15.74
C GLN A 25 8.67 7.36 15.10
N ALA A 26 9.56 7.09 14.17
CA ALA A 26 9.61 5.80 13.48
C ALA A 26 11.05 5.36 13.21
N VAL A 27 11.25 4.04 13.14
CA VAL A 27 12.48 3.39 12.67
C VAL A 27 12.12 2.49 11.50
N GLU A 28 12.78 2.66 10.36
CA GLU A 28 12.44 1.91 9.13
C GLU A 28 10.95 1.98 8.76
N TYR A 29 10.35 3.17 8.87
CA TYR A 29 8.91 3.45 8.70
C TYR A 29 7.96 2.86 9.75
N LEU A 30 8.47 2.09 10.71
CA LEU A 30 7.65 1.39 11.70
C LEU A 30 7.73 2.08 13.06
N HIS A 31 6.62 2.02 13.81
CA HIS A 31 6.58 2.42 15.21
C HIS A 31 7.18 1.32 16.08
N GLU A 32 8.23 1.66 16.82
CA GLU A 32 8.93 0.78 17.76
C GLU A 32 9.16 -0.67 17.27
N PRO A 33 9.78 -0.86 16.09
CA PRO A 33 9.92 -2.19 15.51
C PRO A 33 10.83 -3.10 16.34
N LEU A 34 10.44 -4.36 16.43
CA LEU A 34 11.25 -5.45 16.96
C LEU A 34 11.70 -6.36 15.82
N GLY A 35 12.97 -6.79 15.84
CA GLY A 35 13.52 -7.68 14.85
C GLY A 35 14.11 -6.97 13.63
N LEU A 36 14.73 -5.80 13.82
CA LEU A 36 15.49 -5.14 12.74
C LEU A 36 16.70 -5.99 12.33
N ASP A 37 16.76 -6.38 11.06
CA ASP A 37 17.87 -7.09 10.43
C ASP A 37 18.72 -6.17 9.51
N VAL A 38 18.41 -4.87 9.52
CA VAL A 38 19.09 -3.82 8.77
C VAL A 38 19.53 -2.69 9.71
N PRO A 39 20.57 -1.90 9.35
CA PRO A 39 20.92 -0.70 10.11
C PRO A 39 19.72 0.26 10.20
N PRO A 40 19.35 0.75 11.41
CA PRO A 40 18.13 1.53 11.58
C PRO A 40 18.25 2.93 10.96
N ARG A 41 17.15 3.40 10.35
CA ARG A 41 16.97 4.79 9.93
C ARG A 41 15.84 5.45 10.72
N PHE A 42 16.13 6.58 11.34
CA PHE A 42 15.24 7.28 12.27
C PHE A 42 14.45 8.39 11.57
N SER A 43 13.17 8.49 11.90
CA SER A 43 12.29 9.54 11.39
C SER A 43 11.53 10.20 12.53
N TRP A 44 11.34 11.51 12.43
CA TRP A 44 10.49 12.28 13.33
C TRP A 44 9.76 13.40 12.60
N LYS A 45 8.52 13.67 12.99
CA LYS A 45 7.72 14.78 12.45
C LYS A 45 7.60 15.92 13.47
N LEU A 46 7.71 17.15 12.98
CA LEU A 46 7.54 18.37 13.77
C LEU A 46 6.12 18.93 13.56
N SER A 47 5.39 19.15 14.64
CA SER A 47 4.05 19.75 14.60
C SER A 47 3.96 20.99 15.50
N PRO A 48 3.30 22.08 15.06
CA PRO A 48 3.02 23.23 15.92
C PRO A 48 2.12 22.84 17.09
N ARG A 49 2.27 23.51 18.25
CA ARG A 49 1.43 23.30 19.45
C ARG A 49 0.19 24.21 19.47
N ASP A 50 0.34 25.51 19.23
CA ASP A 50 -0.74 26.49 19.48
C ASP A 50 -0.92 27.59 18.41
N GLN A 51 0.08 27.92 17.56
CA GLN A 51 0.00 29.09 16.66
C GLN A 51 0.79 29.02 15.33
N PRO A 52 0.41 29.83 14.31
CA PRO A 52 0.95 29.82 12.93
C PRO A 52 2.32 30.50 12.83
N ALA A 53 3.37 29.90 13.38
CA ALA A 53 4.72 30.33 13.02
C ALA A 53 5.00 29.96 11.55
N ARG A 54 5.21 30.97 10.71
CA ARG A 54 5.57 30.81 9.29
C ARG A 54 7.08 30.78 9.12
N GLY A 55 7.56 30.08 8.08
CA GLY A 55 8.97 30.11 7.69
C GLY A 55 9.93 29.37 8.62
N LEU A 56 9.44 28.44 9.44
CA LEU A 56 10.30 27.64 10.31
C LEU A 56 10.90 26.46 9.55
N SER A 57 12.16 26.16 9.85
CA SER A 57 12.88 25.04 9.26
C SER A 57 13.86 24.42 10.25
N PRO A 58 14.04 23.08 10.21
CA PRO A 58 15.10 22.43 10.96
C PRO A 58 16.46 22.80 10.36
N LEU A 59 17.44 23.07 11.22
CA LEU A 59 18.83 23.37 10.83
C LEU A 59 19.82 22.31 11.29
N ALA A 60 19.52 21.65 12.40
CA ALA A 60 20.37 20.61 12.97
C ALA A 60 19.55 19.62 13.79
N TYR A 61 20.12 18.46 14.05
CA TYR A 61 19.59 17.50 15.03
C TYR A 61 20.69 16.95 15.93
N ARG A 62 20.30 16.34 17.05
CA ARG A 62 21.15 15.44 17.86
C ARG A 62 20.35 14.19 18.18
N LEU A 63 20.74 13.06 17.61
CA LEU A 63 20.19 11.74 17.89
C LEU A 63 21.02 11.07 18.98
N THR A 64 20.35 10.46 19.95
CA THR A 64 21.00 9.63 20.96
C THR A 64 20.36 8.26 20.98
N VAL A 65 21.16 7.20 20.82
CA VAL A 65 20.74 5.81 20.96
C VAL A 65 21.38 5.23 22.21
N ARG A 66 20.56 4.59 23.05
CA ARG A 66 20.94 4.00 24.33
C ARG A 66 20.51 2.55 24.39
N HIS A 67 21.26 1.76 25.14
CA HIS A 67 20.77 0.44 25.53
C HIS A 67 19.55 0.59 26.44
N LEU A 68 18.47 -0.14 26.15
CA LEU A 68 17.16 0.10 26.80
C LEU A 68 17.20 -0.13 28.32
N GLN A 69 18.00 -1.09 28.79
CA GLN A 69 17.96 -1.55 30.19
C GLN A 69 18.90 -0.82 31.14
N ASN A 70 20.13 -0.53 30.70
CA ASN A 70 21.15 0.08 31.55
C ASN A 70 21.41 1.55 31.17
N GLU A 71 20.66 2.06 30.19
CA GLU A 71 20.67 3.44 29.70
C GLU A 71 22.02 3.96 29.16
N SER A 72 23.01 3.06 29.01
CA SER A 72 24.31 3.39 28.46
C SER A 72 24.16 3.95 27.04
N VAL A 73 24.87 5.04 26.76
CA VAL A 73 24.91 5.64 25.42
C VAL A 73 25.67 4.69 24.50
N ILE A 74 25.00 4.20 23.47
CA ILE A 74 25.61 3.42 22.39
C ILE A 74 26.10 4.35 21.29
N TRP A 75 25.30 5.38 20.99
CA TRP A 75 25.63 6.38 19.99
C TRP A 75 25.02 7.72 20.34
N ASP A 76 25.77 8.78 20.08
CA ASP A 76 25.33 10.16 20.14
C ASP A 76 25.87 10.83 18.87
N SER A 77 24.99 11.35 18.03
CA SER A 77 25.41 12.00 16.78
C SER A 77 26.15 13.32 17.03
N GLY A 78 26.09 13.87 18.25
CA GLY A 78 26.36 15.28 18.50
C GLY A 78 25.37 16.17 17.75
N LYS A 79 25.55 17.49 17.85
CA LYS A 79 24.77 18.46 17.06
C LYS A 79 25.22 18.39 15.60
N THR A 80 24.45 17.74 14.76
CA THR A 80 24.70 17.55 13.33
C THR A 80 23.95 18.61 12.52
N ALA A 81 24.66 19.42 11.73
CA ALA A 81 24.06 20.43 10.86
C ALA A 81 23.40 19.76 9.64
N SER A 82 22.07 19.59 9.71
CA SER A 82 21.24 19.00 8.66
C SER A 82 19.77 19.30 8.95
N ALA A 83 19.01 19.60 7.90
CA ALA A 83 17.56 19.80 7.94
C ALA A 83 16.77 18.47 7.78
N THR A 84 17.46 17.33 7.70
CA THR A 84 16.82 16.02 7.48
C THR A 84 16.16 15.54 8.76
N THR A 85 14.88 15.19 8.68
CA THR A 85 14.10 14.63 9.81
C THR A 85 13.52 13.25 9.52
N HIS A 86 13.77 12.69 8.33
CA HIS A 86 13.21 11.43 7.88
C HIS A 86 14.33 10.49 7.40
N LEU A 87 14.24 9.23 7.82
CA LEU A 87 15.18 8.15 7.49
C LEU A 87 16.67 8.52 7.71
N VAL A 88 16.96 9.24 8.79
CA VAL A 88 18.33 9.55 9.20
C VAL A 88 19.03 8.27 9.62
N ALA A 89 20.05 7.87 8.87
CA ALA A 89 20.76 6.63 9.08
C ALA A 89 21.53 6.62 10.41
N TYR A 90 21.48 5.49 11.11
CA TYR A 90 22.35 5.19 12.22
C TYR A 90 23.82 5.17 11.78
N ALA A 91 24.66 5.94 12.46
CA ALA A 91 26.11 6.03 12.18
C ALA A 91 26.97 5.66 13.40
N GLY A 92 26.38 4.93 14.36
CA GLY A 92 27.10 4.46 15.54
C GLY A 92 27.81 3.11 15.32
N PRO A 93 28.38 2.54 16.40
CA PRO A 93 29.01 1.22 16.37
C PRO A 93 28.02 0.11 15.95
N PRO A 94 28.48 -1.01 15.37
CA PRO A 94 27.61 -2.13 15.03
C PRO A 94 26.71 -2.56 16.20
N LEU A 95 25.41 -2.64 15.93
CA LEU A 95 24.44 -3.14 16.91
C LEU A 95 24.58 -4.66 17.04
N ARG A 96 24.33 -5.17 18.24
CA ARG A 96 24.33 -6.62 18.53
C ARG A 96 23.01 -7.27 18.14
N SER A 97 23.03 -8.57 17.91
CA SER A 97 21.82 -9.40 17.74
C SER A 97 20.99 -9.44 19.03
N ASP A 98 19.68 -9.57 18.88
CA ASP A 98 18.71 -9.55 20.00
C ASP A 98 18.92 -8.39 20.99
N GLY A 99 19.26 -7.21 20.46
CA GLY A 99 19.49 -6.01 21.24
C GLY A 99 18.19 -5.23 21.44
N ARG A 100 18.04 -4.60 22.61
CA ARG A 100 16.97 -3.63 22.90
C ARG A 100 17.56 -2.23 23.08
N PHE A 101 17.04 -1.28 22.32
CA PHE A 101 17.54 0.08 22.30
C PHE A 101 16.41 1.08 22.49
N SER A 102 16.74 2.21 23.10
CA SER A 102 15.91 3.41 23.08
C SER A 102 16.64 4.50 22.31
N TRP A 103 15.89 5.43 21.74
CA TRP A 103 16.43 6.60 21.08
C TRP A 103 15.58 7.84 21.35
N SER A 104 16.23 8.99 21.31
CA SER A 104 15.57 10.30 21.31
C SER A 104 16.31 11.24 20.37
N VAL A 105 15.63 12.30 19.98
CA VAL A 105 16.18 13.34 19.10
C VAL A 105 15.89 14.73 19.64
N ILE A 106 16.88 15.62 19.53
CA ILE A 106 16.68 17.06 19.66
C ILE A 106 16.76 17.67 18.26
N SER A 107 15.72 18.37 17.82
CA SER A 107 15.68 19.11 16.57
C SER A 107 15.87 20.61 16.85
N PHE A 108 16.84 21.24 16.19
CA PHE A 108 17.13 22.68 16.33
C PHE A 108 16.58 23.44 15.12
N LEU A 109 15.80 24.49 15.37
CA LEU A 109 15.12 25.27 14.32
C LEU A 109 15.84 26.60 14.04
N ASN A 110 15.47 27.23 12.93
CA ASN A 110 16.04 28.50 12.46
C ASN A 110 15.69 29.73 13.32
N ASP A 111 14.69 29.66 14.19
CA ASP A 111 14.38 30.68 15.19
C ASP A 111 15.21 30.56 16.48
N GLY A 112 16.12 29.58 16.56
CA GLY A 112 16.95 29.29 17.72
C GLY A 112 16.30 28.34 18.73
N SER A 113 15.06 27.91 18.51
CA SER A 113 14.40 26.93 19.38
C SER A 113 14.97 25.51 19.21
N ALA A 114 14.81 24.69 20.25
CA ALA A 114 15.15 23.28 20.25
C ALA A 114 13.98 22.47 20.80
N VAL A 115 13.64 21.38 20.11
CA VAL A 115 12.52 20.49 20.46
C VAL A 115 13.07 19.09 20.69
N GLU A 116 12.90 18.57 21.89
CA GLU A 116 13.28 17.20 22.25
C GLU A 116 12.08 16.26 22.09
N SER A 117 12.32 15.07 21.54
CA SER A 117 11.33 14.02 21.43
C SER A 117 11.19 13.25 22.75
N PRO A 118 10.05 12.58 22.99
CA PRO A 118 10.04 11.48 23.96
C PRO A 118 11.05 10.39 23.53
N ARG A 119 11.36 9.49 24.47
CA ARG A 119 12.11 8.28 24.13
C ARG A 119 11.19 7.31 23.40
N ALA A 120 11.66 6.79 22.28
CA ALA A 120 11.06 5.67 21.56
C ALA A 120 12.03 4.48 21.55
N SER A 121 11.54 3.28 21.28
CA SER A 121 12.34 2.06 21.31
C SER A 121 12.48 1.38 19.94
N PHE A 122 13.43 0.46 19.81
CA PHE A 122 13.51 -0.52 18.73
C PHE A 122 14.36 -1.71 19.18
N GLY A 123 14.24 -2.85 18.49
CA GLY A 123 15.06 -4.03 18.75
C GLY A 123 15.60 -4.68 17.49
N THR A 124 16.78 -5.28 17.58
CA THR A 124 17.43 -6.00 16.47
C THR A 124 17.02 -7.47 16.43
N ALA A 125 17.10 -8.08 15.25
CA ALA A 125 16.90 -9.51 15.06
C ALA A 125 18.18 -10.31 15.37
N LEU A 126 18.20 -11.58 14.95
CA LEU A 126 19.44 -12.33 14.74
C LEU A 126 20.08 -11.84 13.44
N LEU A 127 21.18 -11.11 13.57
CA LEU A 127 21.82 -10.41 12.45
C LEU A 127 22.67 -11.34 11.59
N ARG A 128 23.05 -12.52 12.10
CA ARG A 128 23.90 -13.47 11.37
C ARG A 128 23.24 -14.84 11.27
N ALA A 129 23.38 -15.47 10.11
CA ALA A 129 22.80 -16.79 9.86
C ALA A 129 23.33 -17.87 10.82
N ASP A 130 24.59 -17.77 11.26
CA ASP A 130 25.20 -18.72 12.20
C ASP A 130 24.66 -18.59 13.64
N GLU A 131 23.89 -17.55 13.96
CA GLU A 131 23.25 -17.37 15.27
C GLU A 131 21.95 -18.17 15.41
N TRP A 132 21.36 -18.57 14.29
CA TRP A 132 20.29 -19.55 14.27
C TRP A 132 20.87 -20.93 14.58
N LYS A 133 20.44 -21.50 15.71
CA LYS A 133 20.79 -22.86 16.17
C LYS A 133 19.63 -23.84 16.02
N ALA A 134 18.43 -23.31 15.81
CA ALA A 134 17.24 -24.07 15.52
C ALA A 134 17.36 -24.83 14.19
N THR A 135 16.61 -25.93 14.06
CA THR A 135 16.53 -26.72 12.83
C THR A 135 15.11 -26.68 12.28
N TRP A 136 14.99 -26.68 10.95
CA TRP A 136 13.70 -26.82 10.27
C TRP A 136 13.03 -28.15 10.59
N ILE A 137 11.82 -28.10 11.14
CA ILE A 137 10.99 -29.26 11.46
C ILE A 137 9.62 -29.16 10.80
N THR A 138 8.92 -30.29 10.67
CA THR A 138 7.58 -30.37 10.10
C THR A 138 6.77 -31.50 10.75
N GLY A 139 5.45 -31.36 10.74
CA GLY A 139 4.49 -32.42 11.02
C GLY A 139 4.00 -33.15 9.75
N GLY A 140 4.56 -32.83 8.58
CA GLY A 140 4.03 -33.27 7.29
C GLY A 140 2.73 -32.57 6.92
N ASP A 141 1.95 -33.18 6.01
CA ASP A 141 0.67 -32.59 5.55
C ASP A 141 -0.47 -32.78 6.56
N ALA A 142 -0.33 -33.73 7.50
CA ALA A 142 -1.42 -34.13 8.40
C ALA A 142 -1.33 -33.51 9.80
N ALA A 143 -0.11 -33.23 10.31
CA ALA A 143 0.06 -32.71 11.67
C ALA A 143 0.36 -31.20 11.67
N ARG A 144 -0.60 -30.41 12.15
CA ARG A 144 -0.58 -28.93 12.10
C ARG A 144 -0.18 -28.28 13.42
N LEU A 145 -0.34 -28.98 14.55
CA LEU A 145 0.06 -28.49 15.86
C LEU A 145 1.43 -29.06 16.22
N LEU A 146 2.38 -28.19 16.60
CA LEU A 146 3.71 -28.55 17.07
C LEU A 146 3.91 -27.98 18.46
N ARG A 147 4.33 -28.80 19.43
CA ARG A 147 4.55 -28.35 20.81
C ARG A 147 5.88 -28.81 21.38
N LYS A 148 6.36 -28.06 22.37
CA LYS A 148 7.47 -28.46 23.24
C LYS A 148 7.36 -27.84 24.62
N GLU A 149 7.57 -28.66 25.64
CA GLU A 149 7.83 -28.18 27.00
C GLU A 149 9.33 -27.91 27.18
N PHE A 150 9.64 -26.86 27.93
CA PHE A 150 11.00 -26.46 28.23
C PHE A 150 11.07 -25.82 29.61
N SER A 151 12.25 -25.75 30.20
CA SER A 151 12.43 -25.21 31.55
C SER A 151 13.21 -23.90 31.54
N VAL A 152 12.69 -22.93 32.28
CA VAL A 152 13.32 -21.63 32.51
C VAL A 152 13.73 -21.58 33.99
N ALA A 153 15.05 -21.67 34.25
CA ALA A 153 15.57 -21.79 35.61
C ALA A 153 15.30 -20.52 36.47
N SER A 154 15.38 -19.36 35.82
CA SER A 154 15.18 -18.03 36.42
C SER A 154 14.42 -17.15 35.42
N PRO A 155 13.55 -16.24 35.88
CA PRO A 155 12.90 -15.29 34.98
C PRO A 155 13.95 -14.47 34.20
N PRO A 156 13.62 -13.98 32.99
CA PRO A 156 14.52 -13.13 32.21
C PRO A 156 15.01 -11.96 33.07
N ARG A 157 16.33 -11.71 33.07
CA ARG A 157 16.88 -10.54 33.76
C ARG A 157 16.51 -9.25 33.04
N SER A 158 16.27 -9.38 31.73
CA SER A 158 16.36 -8.27 30.82
C SER A 158 15.24 -8.33 29.78
N HIS A 159 15.15 -9.40 29.00
CA HIS A 159 14.09 -9.64 28.02
C HIS A 159 14.14 -11.07 27.48
N ALA A 160 13.07 -11.49 26.82
CA ALA A 160 13.02 -12.71 26.04
C ALA A 160 12.40 -12.45 24.66
N THR A 161 13.07 -12.91 23.61
CA THR A 161 12.64 -12.74 22.22
C THR A 161 12.40 -14.08 21.57
N LEU A 162 11.21 -14.27 21.03
CA LEU A 162 10.86 -15.42 20.21
C LEU A 162 11.03 -15.06 18.73
N PHE A 163 11.91 -15.77 18.04
CA PHE A 163 12.09 -15.68 16.60
C PHE A 163 11.42 -16.87 15.91
N VAL A 164 10.53 -16.61 14.96
CA VAL A 164 9.70 -17.65 14.32
C VAL A 164 9.64 -17.45 12.81
N ALA A 165 9.99 -18.50 12.07
CA ALA A 165 9.72 -18.60 10.64
C ALA A 165 8.84 -19.83 10.38
N GLY A 166 7.55 -19.60 10.16
CA GLY A 166 6.62 -20.60 9.66
C GLY A 166 6.47 -20.49 8.16
N ILE A 167 6.97 -21.47 7.40
CA ILE A 167 6.76 -21.53 5.95
C ILE A 167 5.42 -22.21 5.68
N GLY A 168 4.61 -21.59 4.83
CA GLY A 168 3.16 -21.75 4.86
C GLY A 168 2.61 -20.54 5.60
N TYR A 169 1.98 -20.76 6.77
CA TYR A 169 1.72 -19.73 7.78
C TYR A 169 1.86 -20.29 9.18
N HIS A 170 1.90 -19.42 10.20
CA HIS A 170 1.92 -19.86 11.60
C HIS A 170 1.09 -18.99 12.54
N GLU A 171 0.58 -19.60 13.61
CA GLU A 171 0.16 -18.92 14.85
C GLU A 171 0.89 -19.55 16.04
N VAL A 172 1.33 -18.73 17.02
CA VAL A 172 2.06 -19.21 18.20
C VAL A 172 1.29 -18.94 19.48
N GLU A 173 1.34 -19.90 20.40
CA GLU A 173 0.93 -19.76 21.78
C GLU A 173 2.10 -20.09 22.72
N LEU A 174 2.24 -19.32 23.80
CA LEU A 174 3.21 -19.56 24.86
C LEU A 174 2.48 -19.57 26.20
N ASN A 175 2.54 -20.70 26.90
CA ASN A 175 1.80 -20.94 28.15
C ASN A 175 0.30 -20.64 28.02
N GLY A 176 -0.32 -21.07 26.92
CA GLY A 176 -1.75 -20.83 26.65
C GLY A 176 -2.11 -19.41 26.20
N ASN A 177 -1.14 -18.50 26.06
CA ASN A 177 -1.37 -17.13 25.59
C ASN A 177 -0.90 -16.98 24.15
N LYS A 178 -1.74 -16.38 23.30
CA LYS A 178 -1.35 -16.06 21.93
C LYS A 178 -0.18 -15.08 21.90
N VAL A 179 0.80 -15.34 21.04
CA VAL A 179 1.95 -14.47 20.80
C VAL A 179 1.70 -13.63 19.56
N GLY A 180 1.71 -12.31 19.73
CA GLY A 180 1.40 -11.36 18.65
C GLY A 180 -0.07 -11.37 18.23
N ASP A 181 -0.39 -10.49 17.27
CA ASP A 181 -1.75 -10.31 16.74
C ASP A 181 -1.82 -10.44 15.21
N GLY A 182 -0.70 -10.76 14.58
CA GLY A 182 -0.60 -10.96 13.14
C GLY A 182 -1.39 -12.18 12.65
N LYS A 183 -1.76 -12.12 11.38
CA LYS A 183 -2.50 -13.14 10.64
C LYS A 183 -1.73 -13.49 9.39
N LEU A 184 -1.85 -14.74 8.94
CA LEU A 184 -1.16 -15.22 7.75
C LEU A 184 0.34 -14.84 7.78
N ASP A 185 0.95 -14.98 8.96
CA ASP A 185 2.36 -14.66 9.19
C ASP A 185 3.26 -15.79 8.67
N ALA A 186 4.43 -15.51 8.08
CA ALA A 186 5.17 -14.24 8.09
C ALA A 186 5.08 -13.44 6.76
N GLY A 187 4.21 -13.82 5.84
CA GLY A 187 4.10 -13.22 4.50
C GLY A 187 4.62 -14.13 3.38
N TRP A 188 4.29 -13.77 2.14
CA TRP A 188 4.67 -14.51 0.95
C TRP A 188 6.03 -14.07 0.42
N SER A 189 6.85 -15.00 -0.05
CA SER A 189 8.11 -14.72 -0.75
C SER A 189 8.44 -15.86 -1.72
N THR A 190 9.47 -15.68 -2.55
CA THR A 190 10.12 -16.81 -3.24
C THR A 190 10.94 -17.61 -2.22
N PHE A 191 10.28 -18.58 -1.57
CA PHE A 191 10.79 -19.33 -0.42
C PHE A 191 12.14 -20.03 -0.65
N SER A 192 12.52 -20.31 -1.91
CA SER A 192 13.83 -20.87 -2.25
C SER A 192 14.98 -19.87 -2.20
N LYS A 193 14.69 -18.57 -2.14
CA LYS A 193 15.66 -17.48 -2.11
C LYS A 193 15.61 -16.70 -0.80
N ARG A 194 14.40 -16.49 -0.26
CA ARG A 194 14.16 -15.73 0.97
C ARG A 194 13.02 -16.31 1.76
N VAL A 195 13.18 -16.37 3.09
CA VAL A 195 12.12 -16.70 4.04
C VAL A 195 12.03 -15.61 5.08
N TYR A 196 10.82 -15.07 5.27
CA TYR A 196 10.56 -14.09 6.30
C TYR A 196 10.39 -14.75 7.68
N PHE A 197 10.89 -14.10 8.72
CA PHE A 197 10.65 -14.46 10.10
C PHE A 197 10.13 -13.28 10.92
N ASN A 198 9.43 -13.59 11.99
CA ASN A 198 8.88 -12.64 12.95
C ASN A 198 9.68 -12.67 14.25
N SER A 199 9.72 -11.53 14.93
CA SER A 199 10.34 -11.38 16.26
C SER A 199 9.29 -10.87 17.24
N PHE A 200 9.13 -11.55 18.37
CA PHE A 200 8.14 -11.21 19.38
C PHE A 200 8.79 -11.05 20.75
N ASP A 201 8.40 -10.01 21.48
CA ASP A 201 8.74 -9.89 22.89
C ASP A 201 7.81 -10.77 23.71
N VAL A 202 8.36 -11.83 24.30
CA VAL A 202 7.61 -12.81 25.09
C VAL A 202 8.00 -12.78 26.56
N THR A 203 8.71 -11.72 27.00
CA THR A 203 9.24 -11.59 28.37
C THR A 203 8.15 -11.80 29.42
N HIS A 204 6.97 -11.21 29.18
CA HIS A 204 5.83 -11.22 30.11
C HIS A 204 5.02 -12.52 30.09
N LEU A 205 5.28 -13.41 29.14
CA LEU A 205 4.57 -14.69 28.99
C LEU A 205 5.30 -15.87 29.63
N LEU A 206 6.57 -15.68 30.01
CA LEU A 206 7.40 -16.72 30.60
C LEU A 206 7.18 -16.82 32.12
N ALA A 207 7.14 -18.06 32.61
CA ALA A 207 7.11 -18.40 34.03
C ALA A 207 8.42 -19.04 34.46
N ARG A 208 8.74 -18.98 35.76
CA ARG A 208 9.83 -19.79 36.33
C ARG A 208 9.41 -21.26 36.35
N GLY A 209 10.31 -22.16 35.95
CA GLY A 209 10.05 -23.59 35.90
C GLY A 209 9.64 -24.05 34.50
N VAL A 210 8.72 -24.99 34.42
CA VAL A 210 8.28 -25.58 33.14
C VAL A 210 7.34 -24.62 32.41
N ASN A 211 7.63 -24.40 31.14
CA ASN A 211 6.84 -23.62 30.20
C ASN A 211 6.50 -24.51 29.01
N ALA A 212 5.49 -24.15 28.24
CA ALA A 212 5.14 -24.81 26.98
C ALA A 212 4.97 -23.78 25.86
N VAL A 213 5.48 -24.11 24.69
CA VAL A 213 5.16 -23.41 23.44
C VAL A 213 4.33 -24.33 22.55
N GLY A 214 3.35 -23.75 21.86
CA GLY A 214 2.59 -24.37 20.81
C GLY A 214 2.66 -23.53 19.53
N VAL A 215 2.83 -24.17 18.38
CA VAL A 215 2.75 -23.53 17.07
C VAL A 215 1.75 -24.28 16.20
N SER A 216 0.76 -23.56 15.67
CA SER A 216 -0.14 -24.06 14.63
C SER A 216 0.41 -23.64 13.27
N LEU A 217 0.49 -24.55 12.30
CA LEU A 217 0.97 -24.27 10.94
C LEU A 217 -0.15 -24.40 9.90
N GLY A 218 -0.27 -23.40 9.04
CA GLY A 218 -1.15 -23.40 7.86
C GLY A 218 -0.40 -23.70 6.57
N ASN A 219 -1.10 -24.17 5.54
CA ASN A 219 -0.55 -24.46 4.22
C ASN A 219 0.02 -23.23 3.52
N GLY A 220 -0.68 -22.09 3.62
CA GLY A 220 -0.35 -20.83 2.95
C GLY A 220 0.03 -21.00 1.47
N TRP A 221 0.90 -20.14 0.95
CA TRP A 221 1.41 -20.24 -0.43
C TRP A 221 2.44 -21.36 -0.63
N PHE A 222 2.87 -22.03 0.44
CA PHE A 222 3.87 -23.09 0.32
C PHE A 222 3.23 -24.41 -0.12
N SER A 223 2.13 -24.82 0.51
CA SER A 223 1.38 -26.04 0.15
C SER A 223 0.08 -25.74 -0.62
N CYS A 224 -0.54 -24.58 -0.38
CA CYS A 224 -1.86 -24.19 -0.90
C CYS A 224 -3.03 -25.14 -0.56
N GLY A 225 -2.79 -26.20 0.22
CA GLY A 225 -3.81 -27.19 0.52
C GLY A 225 -4.21 -28.02 -0.71
N VAL A 226 -3.29 -28.21 -1.65
CA VAL A 226 -3.49 -29.08 -2.82
C VAL A 226 -2.93 -30.47 -2.56
N SER A 227 -3.48 -31.48 -3.23
CA SER A 227 -2.94 -32.84 -3.13
C SER A 227 -1.54 -32.91 -3.74
N PRO A 228 -0.61 -33.73 -3.21
CA PRO A 228 0.70 -33.92 -3.80
C PRO A 228 0.62 -34.25 -5.29
N GLY A 229 1.37 -33.52 -6.12
CA GLY A 229 1.39 -33.70 -7.58
C GLY A 229 0.33 -32.92 -8.36
N THR A 230 -0.54 -32.16 -7.68
CA THR A 230 -1.44 -31.18 -8.32
C THR A 230 -0.88 -29.78 -8.18
N SER A 231 -1.13 -28.87 -9.13
CA SER A 231 -0.64 -27.49 -9.08
C SER A 231 -1.80 -26.52 -8.97
N GLN A 232 -1.65 -25.53 -8.09
CA GLN A 232 -2.42 -24.30 -8.15
C GLN A 232 -1.48 -23.12 -8.46
N PRO A 233 -1.99 -22.03 -9.04
CA PRO A 233 -1.23 -20.80 -9.20
C PRO A 233 -0.57 -20.37 -7.88
N GLY A 234 0.72 -20.01 -7.90
CA GLY A 234 1.40 -19.46 -6.72
C GLY A 234 1.95 -20.48 -5.69
N CYS A 235 1.88 -21.78 -5.96
CA CYS A 235 2.12 -22.84 -4.95
C CYS A 235 3.45 -23.59 -5.14
N VAL A 236 4.11 -23.97 -4.02
CA VAL A 236 5.37 -24.76 -4.01
C VAL A 236 5.14 -26.26 -3.80
N ASN A 237 3.94 -26.67 -3.37
CA ASN A 237 3.52 -28.06 -3.13
C ASN A 237 4.41 -28.82 -2.12
N SER A 238 4.72 -28.18 -0.99
CA SER A 238 5.51 -28.78 0.10
C SER A 238 4.82 -28.57 1.45
N PRO A 239 4.92 -29.52 2.41
CA PRO A 239 4.25 -29.41 3.70
C PRO A 239 4.79 -28.23 4.52
N PRO A 240 3.97 -27.57 5.36
CA PRO A 240 4.43 -26.47 6.20
C PRO A 240 5.57 -26.84 7.15
N GLN A 241 6.37 -25.83 7.48
CA GLN A 241 7.63 -26.02 8.18
C GLN A 241 7.86 -24.94 9.22
N LEU A 242 8.56 -25.29 10.29
CA LEU A 242 8.87 -24.41 11.41
C LEU A 242 10.37 -24.31 11.65
N LEU A 243 10.86 -23.08 11.74
CA LEU A 243 12.11 -22.73 12.39
C LEU A 243 11.79 -21.78 13.54
N LEU A 244 12.13 -22.16 14.77
CA LEU A 244 11.80 -21.38 15.97
C LEU A 244 12.97 -21.38 16.95
N GLN A 245 13.32 -20.18 17.44
CA GLN A 245 14.34 -19.98 18.46
C GLN A 245 13.86 -18.95 19.48
N LEU A 246 13.81 -19.34 20.75
CA LEU A 246 13.60 -18.42 21.87
C LEU A 246 14.94 -18.08 22.49
N GLN A 247 15.22 -16.79 22.61
CA GLN A 247 16.33 -16.27 23.40
C GLN A 247 15.83 -15.66 24.70
N ILE A 248 16.51 -15.95 25.81
CA ILE A 248 16.37 -15.25 27.08
C ILE A 248 17.71 -14.59 27.36
N ASP A 249 17.71 -13.26 27.47
CA ASP A 249 18.92 -12.47 27.67
C ASP A 249 20.04 -12.87 26.68
N GLU A 250 19.70 -12.90 25.38
CA GLU A 250 20.61 -13.24 24.27
C GLU A 250 21.14 -14.70 24.26
N THR A 251 20.60 -15.56 25.14
CA THR A 251 20.97 -16.96 25.21
C THR A 251 19.84 -17.84 24.66
N PRO A 252 20.09 -18.71 23.67
CA PRO A 252 19.09 -19.65 23.18
C PRO A 252 18.66 -20.62 24.29
N VAL A 253 17.37 -20.67 24.61
CA VAL A 253 16.80 -21.55 25.66
C VAL A 253 15.88 -22.62 25.07
N LEU A 254 15.30 -22.35 23.90
CA LEU A 254 14.44 -23.28 23.20
C LEU A 254 14.71 -23.18 21.70
N LEU A 255 14.86 -24.34 21.06
CA LEU A 255 15.13 -24.53 19.64
C LEU A 255 14.10 -25.48 19.05
N SER A 256 13.68 -25.24 17.80
CA SER A 256 13.02 -26.24 16.96
C SER A 256 13.99 -27.37 16.61
N ASP A 257 13.62 -28.60 16.95
CA ASP A 257 14.41 -29.82 16.77
C ASP A 257 13.49 -31.07 16.83
N LEU A 258 14.05 -32.27 16.70
CA LEU A 258 13.28 -33.52 16.69
C LEU A 258 12.64 -33.91 18.05
N SER A 259 12.93 -33.19 19.14
CA SER A 259 12.25 -33.44 20.42
C SER A 259 10.86 -32.82 20.50
N TRP A 260 10.49 -31.97 19.52
CA TRP A 260 9.14 -31.47 19.38
C TRP A 260 8.16 -32.59 19.06
N LYS A 261 6.93 -32.42 19.54
CA LYS A 261 5.84 -33.34 19.23
C LYS A 261 4.80 -32.68 18.36
N VAL A 262 4.11 -33.49 17.56
CA VAL A 262 3.15 -33.05 16.55
C VAL A 262 1.80 -33.76 16.67
N HIS A 263 0.74 -33.04 16.31
CA HIS A 263 -0.64 -33.54 16.29
C HIS A 263 -1.43 -32.89 15.16
N ALA A 264 -2.46 -33.58 14.66
CA ALA A 264 -3.33 -33.07 13.59
C ALA A 264 -4.04 -31.78 14.00
N GLY A 265 -4.65 -31.78 15.18
CA GLY A 265 -5.42 -30.64 15.68
C GLY A 265 -6.80 -30.53 15.03
N PRO A 266 -7.54 -29.46 15.33
CA PRO A 266 -8.91 -29.29 14.85
C PRO A 266 -9.01 -28.71 13.44
N ILE A 267 -7.97 -28.04 12.92
CA ILE A 267 -7.92 -27.62 11.51
C ILE A 267 -7.55 -28.84 10.67
N THR A 268 -8.53 -29.39 9.98
CA THR A 268 -8.40 -30.62 9.17
C THR A 268 -8.04 -30.35 7.72
N TYR A 269 -8.29 -29.12 7.25
CA TYR A 269 -7.94 -28.64 5.92
C TYR A 269 -7.85 -27.11 5.95
N ASP A 270 -6.88 -26.54 5.24
CA ASP A 270 -6.81 -25.10 5.00
C ASP A 270 -6.22 -24.83 3.60
N SER A 271 -6.75 -23.82 2.93
CA SER A 271 -6.28 -23.34 1.64
C SER A 271 -6.74 -21.91 1.45
N LEU A 272 -5.84 -21.03 0.98
CA LEU A 272 -6.18 -19.64 0.71
C LEU A 272 -7.30 -19.51 -0.34
N TYR A 273 -7.33 -20.39 -1.35
CA TYR A 273 -8.38 -20.36 -2.37
C TYR A 273 -9.65 -21.11 -1.98
N ASN A 274 -9.51 -22.23 -1.27
CA ASN A 274 -10.65 -23.12 -1.05
C ASN A 274 -11.35 -22.93 0.30
N GLY A 275 -10.72 -22.27 1.27
CA GLY A 275 -11.23 -22.08 2.63
C GLY A 275 -10.65 -23.07 3.65
N GLU A 276 -11.24 -23.09 4.84
CA GLU A 276 -10.80 -23.89 5.98
C GLU A 276 -11.87 -24.88 6.45
N HIS A 277 -11.46 -26.11 6.78
CA HIS A 277 -12.31 -27.06 7.48
C HIS A 277 -11.82 -27.25 8.92
N TYR A 278 -12.70 -26.96 9.87
CA TYR A 278 -12.43 -27.05 11.30
C TYR A 278 -13.37 -28.06 11.95
N ASP A 279 -12.82 -29.07 12.63
CA ASP A 279 -13.60 -30.03 13.40
C ASP A 279 -13.57 -29.70 14.89
N GLY A 280 -14.60 -29.02 15.37
CA GLY A 280 -14.72 -28.61 16.77
C GLY A 280 -14.63 -29.79 17.73
N ARG A 281 -15.06 -30.98 17.34
CA ARG A 281 -15.03 -32.18 18.21
C ARG A 281 -13.61 -32.58 18.63
N LEU A 282 -12.59 -32.09 17.93
CA LEU A 282 -11.19 -32.37 18.20
C LEU A 282 -10.57 -31.38 19.20
N GLU A 283 -11.23 -30.26 19.52
CA GLU A 283 -10.71 -29.25 20.46
C GLU A 283 -10.42 -29.83 21.84
N GLU A 284 -11.31 -30.67 22.37
CA GLU A 284 -11.16 -31.26 23.70
C GLU A 284 -9.90 -32.15 23.80
N GLN A 285 -9.53 -32.82 22.70
CA GLN A 285 -8.33 -33.68 22.63
C GLN A 285 -7.02 -32.88 22.77
N VAL A 286 -7.08 -31.58 22.49
CA VAL A 286 -5.93 -30.68 22.54
C VAL A 286 -6.19 -29.51 23.50
N ALA A 287 -7.14 -29.64 24.42
CA ALA A 287 -7.41 -28.60 25.42
C ALA A 287 -6.17 -28.36 26.29
N GLY A 288 -5.68 -27.11 26.29
CA GLY A 288 -4.46 -26.73 27.01
C GLY A 288 -3.17 -27.27 26.41
N TRP A 289 -3.15 -27.70 25.14
CA TRP A 289 -1.97 -28.28 24.47
C TRP A 289 -0.72 -27.38 24.51
N SER A 290 -0.89 -26.06 24.54
CA SER A 290 0.19 -25.06 24.63
C SER A 290 0.53 -24.65 26.06
N THR A 291 0.04 -25.40 27.08
CA THR A 291 0.35 -25.19 28.50
C THR A 291 1.21 -26.34 29.06
N ALA A 292 1.77 -26.13 30.26
CA ALA A 292 2.47 -27.16 31.02
C ALA A 292 1.86 -27.30 32.44
N PRO A 293 1.68 -28.54 32.95
CA PRO A 293 1.90 -29.81 32.26
C PRO A 293 0.76 -30.15 31.28
N PHE A 294 1.07 -30.81 30.17
CA PHE A 294 0.07 -31.40 29.27
C PHE A 294 0.47 -32.82 28.86
N ASN A 295 -0.51 -33.74 28.77
CA ASN A 295 -0.25 -35.13 28.40
C ASN A 295 -0.19 -35.31 26.88
N ASP A 296 1.01 -35.20 26.32
CA ASP A 296 1.30 -35.40 24.90
C ASP A 296 1.88 -36.80 24.59
N ALA A 297 1.60 -37.80 25.43
CA ALA A 297 2.16 -39.15 25.26
C ALA A 297 1.76 -39.83 23.93
N GLN A 298 0.59 -39.46 23.38
CA GLN A 298 0.09 -39.98 22.10
C GLN A 298 0.48 -39.12 20.89
N TRP A 299 1.16 -37.98 21.11
CA TRP A 299 1.63 -37.13 20.02
C TRP A 299 2.85 -37.75 19.35
N GLN A 300 2.97 -37.55 18.04
CA GLN A 300 4.07 -38.11 17.26
C GLN A 300 5.31 -37.21 17.38
N ALA A 301 6.51 -37.74 17.13
CA ALA A 301 7.70 -36.91 17.03
C ALA A 301 7.68 -36.07 15.74
N ALA A 302 8.19 -34.85 15.80
CA ALA A 302 8.42 -34.03 14.61
C ALA A 302 9.46 -34.69 13.68
N ALA A 303 9.39 -34.37 12.39
CA ALA A 303 10.37 -34.79 11.40
C ALA A 303 11.25 -33.62 10.97
N TYR A 304 12.48 -33.90 10.51
CA TYR A 304 13.29 -32.90 9.82
C TYR A 304 12.61 -32.52 8.51
N ALA A 305 12.48 -31.22 8.27
CA ALA A 305 11.95 -30.75 6.99
C ALA A 305 13.03 -30.82 5.90
N LYS A 306 12.71 -31.44 4.76
CA LYS A 306 13.44 -31.22 3.51
C LYS A 306 12.85 -29.97 2.88
N SER A 307 13.64 -28.92 2.70
CA SER A 307 13.10 -27.62 2.31
C SER A 307 13.81 -26.98 1.13
N ALA A 308 13.03 -26.37 0.24
CA ALA A 308 13.52 -25.38 -0.71
C ALA A 308 14.15 -24.17 0.02
N ALA A 309 13.77 -23.92 1.29
CA ALA A 309 14.34 -22.87 2.11
C ALA A 309 15.72 -23.21 2.71
N ASN A 310 16.21 -24.45 2.56
CA ASN A 310 17.56 -24.79 3.02
C ASN A 310 18.58 -24.03 2.16
N GLY A 311 19.15 -22.96 2.74
CA GLY A 311 20.06 -22.04 2.05
C GLY A 311 19.40 -20.75 1.58
N ALA A 312 18.09 -20.57 1.78
CA ALA A 312 17.43 -19.29 1.59
C ALA A 312 17.90 -18.27 2.63
N LEU A 313 17.90 -16.99 2.25
CA LEU A 313 18.16 -15.90 3.18
C LEU A 313 17.01 -15.79 4.18
N LEU A 314 17.31 -15.99 5.47
CA LEU A 314 16.40 -15.59 6.55
C LEU A 314 16.42 -14.06 6.65
N ALA A 315 15.26 -13.44 6.48
CA ALA A 315 15.09 -12.00 6.57
C ALA A 315 13.97 -11.67 7.56
N SER A 316 14.14 -10.58 8.30
CA SER A 316 13.02 -10.07 9.09
C SER A 316 11.93 -9.61 8.15
N ARG A 317 10.67 -9.91 8.51
CA ARG A 317 9.50 -9.44 7.79
C ARG A 317 9.54 -7.92 7.61
N LEU A 318 9.79 -7.18 8.69
CA LEU A 318 9.94 -5.71 8.75
C LEU A 318 9.01 -4.91 7.81
N PHE A 319 7.73 -5.27 7.81
CA PHE A 319 6.60 -4.44 7.38
C PHE A 319 5.46 -4.61 8.40
N GLN A 320 4.30 -3.98 8.22
CA GLN A 320 3.15 -4.15 9.12
C GLN A 320 2.53 -5.55 8.97
N PRO A 321 2.08 -6.24 10.03
CA PRO A 321 1.47 -7.57 9.86
C PRO A 321 0.10 -7.46 9.19
N ILE A 322 -0.40 -8.56 8.60
CA ILE A 322 -1.83 -8.66 8.28
C ILE A 322 -2.58 -8.79 9.62
N ARG A 323 -3.70 -8.08 9.78
CA ARG A 323 -4.48 -8.08 11.02
C ARG A 323 -5.97 -8.26 10.73
N HIS A 324 -6.71 -8.66 11.76
CA HIS A 324 -8.15 -8.39 11.81
C HIS A 324 -8.32 -6.92 12.20
N LEU A 325 -8.91 -6.11 11.32
CA LEU A 325 -9.00 -4.66 11.48
C LEU A 325 -10.40 -4.25 11.93
N LYS A 326 -11.28 -3.89 11.00
CA LYS A 326 -12.66 -3.53 11.31
C LYS A 326 -13.56 -4.76 11.24
N THR A 327 -14.66 -4.72 11.99
CA THR A 327 -15.75 -5.68 11.90
C THR A 327 -17.00 -5.02 11.33
N PHE A 328 -17.75 -5.75 10.52
CA PHE A 328 -18.96 -5.30 9.85
C PHE A 328 -20.12 -6.22 10.21
N ALA A 329 -21.14 -5.65 10.82
CA ALA A 329 -22.43 -6.31 10.96
C ALA A 329 -23.13 -6.38 9.58
N PRO A 330 -23.93 -7.42 9.31
CA PRO A 330 -24.72 -7.47 8.09
C PRO A 330 -25.73 -6.31 8.05
N LEU A 331 -25.89 -5.68 6.88
CA LEU A 331 -26.91 -4.67 6.63
C LEU A 331 -28.26 -5.30 6.22
N ALA A 332 -28.22 -6.53 5.71
CA ALA A 332 -29.41 -7.29 5.36
C ALA A 332 -29.17 -8.80 5.46
N VAL A 333 -30.22 -9.54 5.80
CA VAL A 333 -30.25 -11.00 5.84
C VAL A 333 -31.37 -11.50 4.94
N ARG A 334 -31.06 -12.49 4.10
CA ARG A 334 -32.00 -13.10 3.16
C ARG A 334 -32.02 -14.60 3.38
N SER A 335 -33.12 -15.26 3.01
CA SER A 335 -33.28 -16.71 3.15
C SER A 335 -33.84 -17.30 1.86
N PRO A 336 -32.99 -17.54 0.84
CA PRO A 336 -33.45 -17.99 -0.48
C PRO A 336 -34.17 -19.35 -0.40
N ARG A 337 -33.86 -20.17 0.61
CA ARG A 337 -34.57 -21.41 0.93
C ARG A 337 -34.38 -21.78 2.40
N LEU A 338 -35.18 -22.72 2.89
CA LEU A 338 -35.09 -23.22 4.27
C LEU A 338 -33.67 -23.72 4.59
N GLY A 339 -33.11 -23.26 5.72
CA GLY A 339 -31.79 -23.66 6.19
C GLY A 339 -30.60 -22.97 5.52
N VAL A 340 -30.85 -21.92 4.71
CA VAL A 340 -29.82 -21.10 4.06
C VAL A 340 -30.08 -19.62 4.37
N GLN A 341 -29.07 -18.92 4.87
CA GLN A 341 -29.11 -17.47 5.07
C GLN A 341 -28.00 -16.80 4.26
N VAL A 342 -28.31 -15.70 3.58
CA VAL A 342 -27.34 -14.87 2.86
C VAL A 342 -27.26 -13.50 3.54
N PHE A 343 -26.07 -13.16 4.02
CA PHE A 343 -25.74 -11.92 4.70
C PHE A 343 -25.09 -10.96 3.71
N ASP A 344 -25.56 -9.71 3.65
CA ASP A 344 -24.96 -8.62 2.87
C ASP A 344 -24.30 -7.63 3.83
N PHE A 345 -22.98 -7.49 3.75
CA PHE A 345 -22.22 -6.58 4.61
C PHE A 345 -22.14 -5.16 4.06
N GLY A 346 -22.70 -4.90 2.88
CA GLY A 346 -22.74 -3.57 2.26
C GLY A 346 -21.41 -3.07 1.69
N GLN A 347 -20.32 -3.84 1.85
CA GLN A 347 -18.99 -3.52 1.37
C GLN A 347 -18.30 -4.81 0.92
N ASN A 348 -17.76 -4.81 -0.31
CA ASN A 348 -16.84 -5.84 -0.78
C ASN A 348 -15.46 -5.64 -0.14
N MET A 349 -14.90 -6.67 0.48
CA MET A 349 -13.64 -6.58 1.22
C MET A 349 -12.90 -7.91 1.23
N ALA A 350 -11.60 -7.86 1.44
CA ALA A 350 -10.83 -9.03 1.84
C ALA A 350 -10.99 -9.30 3.35
N GLY A 351 -11.22 -10.55 3.72
CA GLY A 351 -11.46 -10.90 5.12
C GLY A 351 -11.94 -12.33 5.34
N VAL A 352 -12.58 -12.52 6.49
CA VAL A 352 -13.23 -13.77 6.89
C VAL A 352 -14.55 -13.49 7.60
N VAL A 353 -15.45 -14.47 7.66
CA VAL A 353 -16.68 -14.38 8.46
C VAL A 353 -16.46 -15.02 9.82
N ARG A 354 -16.93 -14.36 10.88
CA ARG A 354 -16.97 -14.89 12.24
C ARG A 354 -18.41 -15.16 12.66
N LEU A 355 -18.69 -16.40 13.05
CA LEU A 355 -19.96 -16.85 13.59
C LEU A 355 -19.86 -16.98 15.12
N LYS A 356 -20.89 -16.53 15.85
CA LYS A 356 -20.90 -16.48 17.32
C LYS A 356 -22.13 -17.15 17.91
N GLY A 357 -21.94 -17.88 19.00
CA GLY A 357 -23.03 -18.49 19.78
C GLY A 357 -23.92 -19.42 18.96
N MET A 358 -23.38 -20.06 17.93
CA MET A 358 -24.10 -21.02 17.09
C MET A 358 -24.58 -22.20 17.92
N ARG A 359 -25.81 -22.67 17.69
CA ARG A 359 -26.32 -23.89 18.33
C ARG A 359 -26.57 -24.94 17.26
N CYS A 360 -25.83 -26.04 17.33
CA CYS A 360 -25.89 -27.12 16.36
C CYS A 360 -25.63 -28.46 17.01
N ALA A 361 -26.02 -29.55 16.32
CA ALA A 361 -25.82 -30.90 16.82
C ALA A 361 -24.35 -31.33 16.63
N ALA A 362 -23.81 -32.09 17.59
CA ALA A 362 -22.46 -32.64 17.47
C ALA A 362 -22.27 -33.37 16.13
N GLY A 363 -21.22 -33.04 15.39
CA GLY A 363 -20.89 -33.64 14.10
C GLY A 363 -21.66 -33.09 12.89
N SER A 364 -22.59 -32.15 13.06
CA SER A 364 -23.20 -31.45 11.92
C SER A 364 -22.27 -30.38 11.37
N ASN A 365 -22.28 -30.18 10.05
CA ASN A 365 -21.49 -29.15 9.40
C ASN A 365 -22.27 -27.84 9.26
N VAL A 366 -21.65 -26.74 9.64
CA VAL A 366 -22.02 -25.38 9.25
C VAL A 366 -21.10 -24.96 8.10
N THR A 367 -21.67 -24.54 6.99
CA THR A 367 -20.91 -24.15 5.79
C THR A 367 -21.09 -22.66 5.51
N ILE A 368 -19.99 -21.96 5.27
CA ILE A 368 -19.92 -20.55 4.93
C ILE A 368 -19.34 -20.42 3.54
N ARG A 369 -20.12 -19.94 2.56
CA ARG A 369 -19.63 -19.63 1.20
C ARG A 369 -19.57 -18.12 1.01
N HIS A 370 -18.50 -17.65 0.37
CA HIS A 370 -18.24 -16.23 0.19
C HIS A 370 -18.44 -15.83 -1.28
N ALA A 371 -18.99 -14.64 -1.51
CA ALA A 371 -19.22 -14.12 -2.85
C ALA A 371 -19.13 -12.60 -2.91
N GLU A 372 -18.63 -12.08 -4.02
CA GLU A 372 -18.73 -10.66 -4.35
C GLU A 372 -20.14 -10.27 -4.80
N LEU A 373 -20.90 -11.26 -5.32
CA LEU A 373 -22.08 -11.04 -6.13
C LEU A 373 -23.30 -11.86 -5.66
N LEU A 374 -24.48 -11.35 -5.99
CA LEU A 374 -25.71 -12.14 -6.00
C LEU A 374 -25.98 -12.69 -7.41
N MET A 375 -26.92 -13.62 -7.54
CA MET A 375 -27.38 -14.14 -8.83
C MET A 375 -28.15 -13.06 -9.59
N HIS A 376 -27.77 -12.78 -10.84
CA HIS A 376 -28.47 -11.93 -11.82
C HIS A 376 -27.98 -12.24 -13.24
N PRO A 377 -28.62 -11.71 -14.29
CA PRO A 377 -28.16 -11.91 -15.66
C PRO A 377 -26.75 -11.32 -15.86
N PRO A 378 -25.90 -11.94 -16.70
CA PRO A 378 -26.15 -13.11 -17.54
C PRO A 378 -25.98 -14.46 -16.81
N TYR A 379 -25.73 -14.46 -15.50
CA TYR A 379 -25.40 -15.66 -14.72
C TYR A 379 -26.63 -16.49 -14.32
N GLY A 380 -27.80 -15.86 -14.24
CA GLY A 380 -29.08 -16.47 -13.91
C GLY A 380 -30.17 -15.41 -13.75
N ASP A 381 -31.36 -15.79 -13.31
CA ASP A 381 -32.40 -14.81 -13.00
C ASP A 381 -32.02 -14.02 -11.74
N TYR A 382 -32.29 -12.72 -11.74
CA TYR A 382 -32.11 -11.91 -10.53
C TYR A 382 -33.19 -12.27 -9.50
N ASP A 383 -32.79 -12.95 -8.44
CA ASP A 383 -33.66 -13.29 -7.31
C ASP A 383 -33.39 -12.43 -6.07
N GLY A 384 -32.37 -11.56 -6.15
CA GLY A 384 -31.95 -10.66 -5.09
C GLY A 384 -31.53 -11.34 -3.79
N SER A 385 -31.29 -12.66 -3.76
CA SER A 385 -31.13 -13.43 -2.53
C SER A 385 -30.13 -14.59 -2.57
N THR A 386 -29.80 -15.13 -3.75
CA THR A 386 -28.82 -16.21 -3.90
C THR A 386 -27.45 -15.65 -4.26
N ILE A 387 -26.36 -16.18 -3.70
CA ILE A 387 -24.99 -15.76 -4.05
C ILE A 387 -24.56 -16.32 -5.42
N TYR A 388 -23.70 -15.58 -6.12
CA TYR A 388 -23.02 -16.03 -7.33
C TYR A 388 -21.51 -16.17 -7.10
N VAL A 389 -20.96 -17.33 -7.46
CA VAL A 389 -19.56 -17.69 -7.22
C VAL A 389 -18.80 -18.05 -8.49
N GLY A 390 -19.42 -17.91 -9.67
CA GLY A 390 -18.81 -18.34 -10.93
C GLY A 390 -17.52 -17.59 -11.26
N ASN A 391 -17.45 -16.31 -10.91
CA ASN A 391 -16.27 -15.47 -11.13
C ASN A 391 -15.08 -15.81 -10.20
N LEU A 392 -15.27 -16.66 -9.19
CA LEU A 392 -14.20 -17.19 -8.34
C LEU A 392 -13.39 -18.29 -9.05
N ARG A 393 -13.88 -18.77 -10.20
CA ARG A 393 -13.27 -19.84 -11.01
C ARG A 393 -13.05 -21.13 -10.19
N GLY A 394 -11.82 -21.58 -10.04
CA GLY A 394 -11.46 -22.77 -9.27
C GLY A 394 -11.40 -22.55 -7.76
N ALA A 395 -11.45 -21.30 -7.27
CA ALA A 395 -11.48 -21.01 -5.85
C ALA A 395 -12.87 -21.30 -5.27
N LYS A 396 -12.93 -22.18 -4.26
CA LYS A 396 -14.21 -22.51 -3.59
C LYS A 396 -14.66 -21.44 -2.60
N ALA A 397 -13.72 -20.71 -1.99
CA ALA A 397 -13.97 -19.71 -0.94
C ALA A 397 -15.01 -20.17 0.10
N THR A 398 -14.84 -21.40 0.61
CA THR A 398 -15.83 -22.08 1.46
C THR A 398 -15.22 -22.57 2.75
N ASP A 399 -15.72 -22.09 3.88
CA ASP A 399 -15.31 -22.56 5.21
C ASP A 399 -16.34 -23.55 5.77
N ILE A 400 -15.88 -24.57 6.48
CA ILE A 400 -16.70 -25.62 7.07
C ILE A 400 -16.33 -25.81 8.53
N TYR A 401 -17.31 -25.63 9.41
CA TYR A 401 -17.19 -25.91 10.83
C TYR A 401 -18.01 -27.15 11.20
N THR A 402 -17.37 -28.19 11.74
CA THR A 402 -18.05 -29.35 12.30
C THR A 402 -18.33 -29.11 13.77
N CYS A 403 -19.60 -29.08 14.14
CA CYS A 403 -20.03 -28.69 15.48
C CYS A 403 -19.60 -29.67 16.57
N ARG A 404 -19.27 -29.15 17.76
CA ARG A 404 -19.06 -29.93 18.98
C ARG A 404 -20.35 -30.48 19.57
N GLY A 405 -21.45 -29.74 19.44
CA GLY A 405 -22.70 -30.01 20.14
C GLY A 405 -22.82 -29.29 21.50
N ASP A 406 -22.23 -28.11 21.65
CA ASP A 406 -22.28 -27.32 22.87
C ASP A 406 -23.60 -26.52 22.98
N GLY A 407 -24.46 -26.92 23.91
CA GLY A 407 -25.75 -26.27 24.15
C GLY A 407 -25.66 -24.81 24.60
N SER A 408 -24.49 -24.35 25.07
CA SER A 408 -24.25 -22.96 25.45
C SER A 408 -23.95 -22.04 24.25
N GLY A 409 -23.50 -22.63 23.13
CA GLY A 409 -23.22 -21.94 21.86
C GLY A 409 -21.75 -22.01 21.46
N GLU A 410 -21.50 -22.12 20.16
CA GLU A 410 -20.18 -22.30 19.55
C GLU A 410 -19.76 -21.06 18.73
N THR A 411 -18.46 -20.75 18.70
CA THR A 411 -17.91 -19.62 17.95
C THR A 411 -16.86 -20.12 16.99
N TYR A 412 -16.91 -19.66 15.74
CA TYR A 412 -15.97 -20.07 14.70
C TYR A 412 -15.55 -18.87 13.84
N ALA A 413 -14.26 -18.79 13.54
CA ALA A 413 -13.68 -18.00 12.48
C ALA A 413 -12.45 -18.78 11.95
N PRO A 414 -12.22 -18.82 10.63
CA PRO A 414 -11.08 -19.53 10.10
C PRO A 414 -9.75 -18.84 10.46
N THR A 415 -8.65 -19.59 10.43
CA THR A 415 -7.32 -19.15 10.88
C THR A 415 -6.34 -18.93 9.72
N PHE A 416 -6.31 -19.84 8.74
CA PHE A 416 -5.29 -19.87 7.68
C PHE A 416 -5.85 -19.67 6.26
N THR A 417 -6.94 -18.91 6.14
CA THR A 417 -7.52 -18.52 4.85
C THR A 417 -7.93 -17.04 4.86
N GLN A 418 -8.28 -16.55 3.67
CA GLN A 418 -8.94 -15.27 3.44
C GLN A 418 -9.81 -15.36 2.18
N HIS A 419 -10.83 -14.51 2.09
CA HIS A 419 -11.74 -14.42 0.95
C HIS A 419 -12.01 -12.95 0.60
N GLY A 420 -12.24 -12.65 -0.68
CA GLY A 420 -12.82 -11.37 -1.12
C GLY A 420 -14.33 -11.51 -1.29
N PHE A 421 -15.10 -10.72 -0.55
CA PHE A 421 -16.57 -10.84 -0.53
C PHE A 421 -17.30 -9.60 -0.03
N ARG A 422 -18.55 -9.47 -0.49
CA ARG A 422 -19.59 -8.63 0.11
C ARG A 422 -20.69 -9.46 0.76
N TYR A 423 -20.93 -10.65 0.23
CA TYR A 423 -21.99 -11.55 0.64
C TYR A 423 -21.41 -12.84 1.23
N ALA A 424 -22.06 -13.34 2.28
CA ALA A 424 -21.78 -14.66 2.82
C ALA A 424 -23.05 -15.49 2.94
N GLU A 425 -23.04 -16.69 2.37
CA GLU A 425 -24.09 -17.68 2.57
C GLU A 425 -23.70 -18.61 3.72
N VAL A 426 -24.56 -18.72 4.74
CA VAL A 426 -24.43 -19.67 5.84
C VAL A 426 -25.53 -20.74 5.72
N SER A 427 -25.14 -22.00 5.81
CA SER A 427 -26.06 -23.14 5.77
C SER A 427 -25.67 -24.25 6.75
N GLY A 428 -26.57 -25.21 6.97
CA GLY A 428 -26.33 -26.35 7.88
C GLY A 428 -26.83 -26.16 9.31
N LEU A 429 -27.51 -25.05 9.60
CA LEU A 429 -28.13 -24.76 10.89
C LEU A 429 -29.65 -24.97 10.86
N LEU A 430 -30.18 -25.60 11.91
CA LEU A 430 -31.64 -25.77 12.10
C LEU A 430 -32.30 -24.48 12.59
N ALA A 431 -31.63 -23.76 13.48
CA ALA A 431 -32.08 -22.44 13.95
C ALA A 431 -31.32 -21.36 13.16
N PRO A 432 -32.02 -20.36 12.59
CA PRO A 432 -31.37 -19.27 11.88
C PRO A 432 -30.52 -18.43 12.84
N LEU A 433 -29.41 -17.92 12.35
CA LEU A 433 -28.57 -16.95 13.05
C LEU A 433 -29.22 -15.57 13.03
N THR A 434 -29.03 -14.82 14.10
CA THR A 434 -29.34 -13.39 14.15
C THR A 434 -28.19 -12.55 13.61
N GLU A 435 -28.45 -11.30 13.25
CA GLU A 435 -27.44 -10.35 12.75
C GLU A 435 -26.28 -10.13 13.74
N THR A 436 -26.54 -10.23 15.04
CA THR A 436 -25.52 -10.13 16.10
C THR A 436 -24.61 -11.35 16.22
N GLN A 437 -24.96 -12.46 15.55
CA GLN A 437 -24.21 -13.71 15.57
C GLN A 437 -23.28 -13.86 14.37
N VAL A 438 -23.31 -12.93 13.42
CA VAL A 438 -22.54 -12.99 12.17
C VAL A 438 -21.87 -11.65 11.94
N GLU A 439 -20.58 -11.67 11.62
CA GLU A 439 -19.87 -10.46 11.19
C GLU A 439 -18.79 -10.80 10.17
N ALA A 440 -18.58 -9.89 9.23
CA ALA A 440 -17.39 -9.88 8.39
C ALA A 440 -16.25 -9.20 9.16
N VAL A 441 -15.06 -9.78 9.07
CA VAL A 441 -13.84 -9.28 9.70
C VAL A 441 -12.87 -8.90 8.59
N GLU A 442 -12.66 -7.60 8.41
CA GLU A 442 -11.71 -7.05 7.45
C GLU A 442 -10.30 -7.55 7.78
N MET A 443 -9.60 -8.01 6.74
CA MET A 443 -8.20 -8.39 6.82
C MET A 443 -7.41 -7.73 5.71
N HIS A 444 -6.24 -7.22 6.05
CA HIS A 444 -5.16 -6.85 5.13
C HIS A 444 -3.90 -6.51 5.94
N THR A 445 -2.75 -6.36 5.28
CA THR A 445 -1.56 -5.75 5.90
C THR A 445 -1.98 -4.42 6.50
N ASP A 446 -1.65 -4.16 7.77
CA ASP A 446 -2.10 -2.98 8.52
C ASP A 446 -1.42 -1.67 8.02
N ILE A 447 -1.68 -1.34 6.77
CA ILE A 447 -1.32 -0.10 6.11
C ILE A 447 -2.28 0.97 6.60
N GLN A 448 -1.73 1.90 7.36
CA GLN A 448 -2.49 3.00 7.91
C GLN A 448 -2.83 3.99 6.80
N GLN A 449 -4.11 4.35 6.69
CA GLN A 449 -4.55 5.42 5.80
C GLN A 449 -4.23 6.75 6.47
N HIS A 450 -3.27 7.50 5.93
CA HIS A 450 -2.83 8.75 6.52
C HIS A 450 -3.32 9.99 5.78
N SER A 451 -3.81 9.82 4.55
CA SER A 451 -4.31 10.92 3.72
C SER A 451 -5.80 10.78 3.42
N SER A 452 -6.42 11.89 3.07
CA SER A 452 -7.83 11.96 2.69
C SER A 452 -8.05 13.06 1.66
N VAL A 453 -8.99 12.86 0.74
CA VAL A 453 -9.49 13.88 -0.16
C VAL A 453 -11.00 13.82 -0.17
N VAL A 454 -11.64 14.99 -0.18
CA VAL A 454 -13.09 15.16 -0.18
C VAL A 454 -13.46 16.22 -1.20
N PHE A 455 -14.48 15.93 -2.00
CA PHE A 455 -14.99 16.79 -3.05
C PHE A 455 -16.44 17.19 -2.82
N ALA A 456 -16.86 18.29 -3.44
CA ALA A 456 -18.27 18.64 -3.57
C ALA A 456 -19.08 17.58 -4.34
N SER A 457 -18.44 16.86 -5.27
CA SER A 457 -19.07 15.81 -6.08
C SER A 457 -19.19 14.49 -5.31
N PRO A 458 -20.41 13.96 -5.10
CA PRO A 458 -20.59 12.61 -4.57
C PRO A 458 -19.94 11.52 -5.44
N MET A 459 -19.96 11.67 -6.77
CA MET A 459 -19.36 10.70 -7.70
C MET A 459 -17.84 10.55 -7.46
N LEU A 460 -17.08 11.65 -7.49
CA LEU A 460 -15.64 11.61 -7.18
C LEU A 460 -15.33 11.03 -5.79
N ASN A 461 -16.15 11.33 -4.78
CA ASN A 461 -15.99 10.72 -3.44
C ASN A 461 -16.25 9.20 -3.46
N ALA A 462 -17.23 8.73 -4.23
CA ALA A 462 -17.52 7.32 -4.40
C ALA A 462 -16.40 6.58 -5.15
N ILE A 463 -15.82 7.22 -6.18
CA ILE A 463 -14.62 6.69 -6.88
C ILE A 463 -13.45 6.56 -5.91
N GLN A 464 -13.20 7.60 -5.09
CA GLN A 464 -12.15 7.56 -4.06
C GLN A 464 -12.41 6.45 -3.04
N HIS A 465 -13.65 6.30 -2.55
CA HIS A 465 -14.03 5.23 -1.62
C HIS A 465 -13.77 3.84 -2.22
N ALA A 466 -14.23 3.59 -3.44
CA ALA A 466 -14.02 2.31 -4.13
C ALA A 466 -12.54 2.02 -4.36
N THR A 467 -11.73 3.04 -4.68
CA THR A 467 -10.28 2.91 -4.82
C THR A 467 -9.61 2.53 -3.50
N LEU A 468 -9.92 3.23 -2.40
CA LEU A 468 -9.35 2.96 -1.09
C LEU A 468 -9.65 1.53 -0.60
N TRP A 469 -10.88 1.06 -0.80
CA TRP A 469 -11.26 -0.31 -0.45
C TRP A 469 -10.61 -1.35 -1.36
N GLY A 470 -10.48 -1.03 -2.66
CA GLY A 470 -9.77 -1.89 -3.60
C GLY A 470 -8.29 -2.06 -3.23
N GLN A 471 -7.62 -0.97 -2.86
CA GLN A 471 -6.21 -1.00 -2.45
C GLN A 471 -6.02 -1.76 -1.13
N LYS A 472 -6.86 -1.50 -0.11
CA LYS A 472 -6.80 -2.22 1.17
C LYS A 472 -6.93 -3.72 1.00
N SER A 473 -7.95 -4.16 0.28
CA SER A 473 -8.25 -5.58 0.05
C SER A 473 -7.09 -6.31 -0.66
N ASN A 474 -6.35 -5.57 -1.48
CA ASN A 474 -5.27 -6.09 -2.30
C ASN A 474 -3.86 -5.83 -1.75
N VAL A 475 -3.70 -5.62 -0.44
CA VAL A 475 -2.37 -5.67 0.20
C VAL A 475 -2.36 -6.76 1.27
N MET A 476 -1.96 -7.96 0.85
CA MET A 476 -1.90 -9.17 1.67
C MET A 476 -0.47 -9.66 1.79
N SER A 477 0.36 -8.93 2.53
CA SER A 477 1.83 -8.98 2.55
C SER A 477 2.51 -8.57 1.24
N VAL A 478 1.89 -8.90 0.11
CA VAL A 478 2.24 -8.43 -1.24
C VAL A 478 1.05 -7.67 -1.83
N PRO A 479 1.26 -6.67 -2.71
CA PRO A 479 0.17 -6.05 -3.47
C PRO A 479 -0.38 -7.04 -4.50
N THR A 480 -1.66 -7.40 -4.44
CA THR A 480 -2.31 -8.36 -5.36
C THR A 480 -3.14 -7.67 -6.43
N ASP A 481 -3.47 -8.40 -7.51
CA ASP A 481 -4.46 -7.98 -8.51
C ASP A 481 -5.88 -7.94 -7.94
N CYS A 482 -6.27 -9.06 -7.34
CA CYS A 482 -7.59 -9.31 -6.76
C CYS A 482 -7.46 -10.18 -5.49
N ASP A 483 -8.54 -10.32 -4.71
CA ASP A 483 -8.54 -10.91 -3.36
C ASP A 483 -9.40 -12.18 -3.22
N GLN A 484 -10.20 -12.52 -4.24
CA GLN A 484 -11.28 -13.51 -4.18
C GLN A 484 -11.02 -14.80 -4.98
N ARG A 485 -10.55 -14.71 -6.23
CA ARG A 485 -10.46 -15.86 -7.14
C ARG A 485 -9.15 -16.64 -6.97
N ASP A 486 -8.96 -17.69 -7.76
CA ASP A 486 -7.75 -18.52 -7.82
C ASP A 486 -6.56 -17.83 -8.53
N GLU A 487 -6.24 -16.60 -8.09
CA GLU A 487 -5.16 -15.76 -8.61
C GLU A 487 -4.38 -15.08 -7.48
N ARG A 488 -4.81 -13.90 -7.03
CA ARG A 488 -4.26 -13.19 -5.85
C ARG A 488 -2.74 -13.05 -5.92
N ARG A 489 -2.25 -12.68 -7.09
CA ARG A 489 -0.82 -12.63 -7.40
C ARG A 489 -0.31 -11.20 -7.38
N GLY A 490 0.99 -11.06 -7.12
CA GLY A 490 1.67 -9.77 -7.19
C GLY A 490 1.91 -9.26 -8.60
N TRP A 491 0.84 -9.06 -9.38
CA TRP A 491 0.90 -8.55 -10.73
C TRP A 491 1.57 -7.17 -10.75
N THR A 492 2.65 -7.08 -11.51
CA THR A 492 3.51 -5.90 -11.47
C THR A 492 2.91 -4.73 -12.25
N GLY A 493 2.17 -4.96 -13.33
CA GLY A 493 1.49 -3.91 -14.11
C GLY A 493 0.46 -3.13 -13.31
N ASP A 494 -0.37 -3.83 -12.53
CA ASP A 494 -1.32 -3.25 -11.57
C ASP A 494 -0.60 -2.30 -10.62
N ALA A 495 0.44 -2.78 -9.95
CA ALA A 495 1.24 -1.99 -9.03
C ALA A 495 1.94 -0.81 -9.74
N ALA A 496 2.40 -0.97 -10.99
CA ALA A 496 3.02 0.11 -11.76
C ALA A 496 2.05 1.27 -12.06
N LEU A 497 0.74 0.98 -12.11
CA LEU A 497 -0.32 1.97 -12.31
C LEU A 497 -0.77 2.60 -11.00
N THR A 498 -0.80 1.83 -9.90
CA THR A 498 -1.42 2.24 -8.64
C THR A 498 -0.43 2.66 -7.55
N PHE A 499 0.89 2.46 -7.72
CA PHE A 499 1.87 2.78 -6.67
C PHE A 499 1.77 4.23 -6.18
N GLU A 500 1.46 5.19 -7.06
CA GLU A 500 1.34 6.60 -6.67
C GLU A 500 0.12 6.83 -5.78
N GLU A 501 -1.04 6.26 -6.09
CA GLU A 501 -2.21 6.41 -5.22
C GLU A 501 -1.94 5.77 -3.87
N ALA A 502 -1.33 4.58 -3.87
CA ALA A 502 -1.03 3.85 -2.66
C ALA A 502 -0.07 4.65 -1.75
N LEU A 503 0.92 5.34 -2.32
CA LEU A 503 1.85 6.21 -1.58
C LEU A 503 1.21 7.50 -1.07
N TYR A 504 0.20 8.04 -1.77
CA TYR A 504 -0.58 9.16 -1.26
C TYR A 504 -1.47 8.72 -0.09
N ASN A 505 -2.24 7.65 -0.28
CA ASN A 505 -3.30 7.25 0.64
C ASN A 505 -2.77 6.52 1.89
N PHE A 506 -1.74 5.68 1.75
CA PHE A 506 -1.35 4.71 2.77
C PHE A 506 0.14 4.74 3.14
N GLY A 507 0.47 4.26 4.35
CA GLY A 507 1.84 4.06 4.82
C GLY A 507 2.54 2.86 4.18
N MET A 508 2.86 2.96 2.88
CA MET A 508 3.40 1.84 2.06
C MET A 508 4.92 1.65 2.14
N GLY A 509 5.64 2.50 2.87
CA GLY A 509 7.11 2.57 2.85
C GLY A 509 7.79 1.24 3.17
N ALA A 510 7.36 0.59 4.25
CA ALA A 510 7.92 -0.70 4.67
C ALA A 510 7.52 -1.84 3.72
N VAL A 511 6.24 -1.90 3.33
CA VAL A 511 5.69 -2.93 2.42
C VAL A 511 6.42 -2.90 1.08
N TYR A 512 6.49 -1.74 0.41
CA TYR A 512 7.19 -1.64 -0.87
C TYR A 512 8.70 -1.84 -0.73
N SER A 513 9.33 -1.37 0.34
CA SER A 513 10.76 -1.61 0.56
C SER A 513 11.07 -3.10 0.67
N ARG A 514 10.16 -3.89 1.26
CA ARG A 514 10.32 -5.34 1.41
C ARG A 514 9.96 -6.10 0.15
N TRP A 515 8.90 -5.71 -0.55
CA TRP A 515 8.55 -6.30 -1.84
C TRP A 515 9.63 -6.07 -2.91
N LEU A 516 10.32 -4.92 -2.88
CA LEU A 516 11.51 -4.67 -3.72
C LEU A 516 12.66 -5.64 -3.45
N ASP A 517 12.72 -6.31 -2.29
CA ASP A 517 13.68 -7.40 -2.07
C ASP A 517 13.36 -8.60 -2.94
N GLU A 518 12.08 -8.92 -3.11
CA GLU A 518 11.61 -10.02 -3.94
C GLU A 518 11.78 -9.73 -5.43
N PHE A 519 11.60 -8.48 -5.86
CA PHE A 519 11.96 -8.08 -7.23
C PHE A 519 13.41 -8.41 -7.56
N ARG A 520 14.33 -8.17 -6.63
CA ARG A 520 15.75 -8.50 -6.82
C ARG A 520 16.00 -10.00 -6.76
N ASP A 521 15.30 -10.71 -5.89
CA ASP A 521 15.41 -12.15 -5.78
C ASP A 521 14.93 -12.79 -7.10
N ASP A 522 13.84 -12.31 -7.69
CA ASP A 522 13.22 -12.88 -8.90
C ASP A 522 13.67 -12.29 -10.24
N GLN A 523 14.47 -11.21 -10.23
CA GLN A 523 14.99 -10.63 -11.47
C GLN A 523 15.71 -11.67 -12.33
N ALA A 524 15.36 -11.71 -13.62
CA ALA A 524 15.99 -12.60 -14.58
C ALA A 524 17.48 -12.26 -14.77
N ALA A 525 18.25 -13.25 -15.24
CA ALA A 525 19.70 -13.10 -15.41
C ALA A 525 20.08 -12.01 -16.42
N ASP A 526 19.23 -11.74 -17.41
CA ASP A 526 19.41 -10.68 -18.40
C ASP A 526 19.00 -9.29 -17.90
N GLY A 527 18.42 -9.19 -16.68
CA GLY A 527 17.97 -7.96 -16.05
C GLY A 527 16.47 -7.70 -16.15
N ALA A 528 15.68 -8.52 -16.85
CA ALA A 528 14.24 -8.36 -16.93
C ALA A 528 13.56 -8.58 -15.56
N SER A 529 12.49 -7.83 -15.30
CA SER A 529 11.56 -8.08 -14.20
C SER A 529 10.43 -9.00 -14.67
N ASN A 530 9.79 -9.73 -13.78
CA ASN A 530 8.68 -10.63 -14.13
C ASN A 530 7.32 -9.91 -14.10
N ASP A 531 6.31 -10.55 -14.69
CA ASP A 531 4.91 -10.11 -14.65
C ASP A 531 4.28 -10.21 -13.26
N PHE A 532 4.86 -11.06 -12.40
CA PHE A 532 4.44 -11.27 -11.02
C PHE A 532 5.64 -11.28 -10.09
N VAL A 533 5.47 -10.78 -8.87
CA VAL A 533 6.45 -10.93 -7.78
C VAL A 533 5.71 -11.27 -6.49
N PRO A 534 5.93 -12.43 -5.85
CA PRO A 534 6.80 -13.55 -6.25
C PRO A 534 6.45 -14.16 -7.62
N ALA A 535 7.47 -14.42 -8.43
CA ALA A 535 7.30 -14.98 -9.77
C ALA A 535 7.15 -16.51 -9.76
N LEU A 536 7.84 -17.17 -8.81
CA LEU A 536 7.94 -18.64 -8.70
C LEU A 536 8.31 -19.32 -10.03
N GLY A 537 9.15 -18.66 -10.84
CA GLY A 537 9.61 -19.15 -12.15
C GLY A 537 8.59 -19.00 -13.29
N GLN A 538 7.56 -18.14 -13.13
CA GLN A 538 6.53 -17.87 -14.13
C GLN A 538 6.55 -16.40 -14.56
N GLY A 539 6.09 -16.11 -15.78
CA GLY A 539 6.03 -14.77 -16.36
C GLY A 539 7.15 -14.52 -17.38
N ASP A 540 6.82 -13.78 -18.43
CA ASP A 540 7.73 -13.48 -19.55
C ASP A 540 8.29 -12.04 -19.47
N GLY A 541 7.72 -11.20 -18.59
CA GLY A 541 8.15 -9.82 -18.40
C GLY A 541 7.63 -8.90 -19.51
N ALA A 542 6.34 -8.61 -19.52
CA ALA A 542 5.72 -7.63 -20.39
C ALA A 542 6.24 -6.22 -20.08
N PRO A 543 6.55 -5.37 -21.08
CA PRO A 543 7.22 -4.08 -20.86
C PRO A 543 6.57 -3.18 -19.79
N ASN A 544 5.24 -2.95 -19.85
CA ASN A 544 4.54 -2.11 -18.86
C ASN A 544 4.42 -2.75 -17.47
N TRP A 545 4.53 -4.08 -17.37
CA TRP A 545 4.55 -4.81 -16.10
C TRP A 545 5.94 -4.70 -15.45
N GLN A 546 6.99 -4.83 -16.26
CA GLN A 546 8.36 -4.63 -15.78
C GLN A 546 8.60 -3.23 -15.19
N SER A 547 7.89 -2.21 -15.68
CA SER A 547 7.96 -0.83 -15.19
C SER A 547 7.62 -0.68 -13.70
N ALA A 548 6.99 -1.66 -13.05
CA ALA A 548 6.73 -1.62 -11.62
C ALA A 548 8.01 -1.48 -10.79
N PHE A 549 9.07 -2.20 -11.17
CA PHE A 549 10.32 -2.21 -10.42
C PHE A 549 10.96 -0.81 -10.34
N PRO A 550 11.25 -0.12 -11.46
CA PRO A 550 11.74 1.26 -11.38
C PRO A 550 10.70 2.22 -10.81
N SER A 551 9.40 2.05 -11.10
CA SER A 551 8.34 2.95 -10.64
C SER A 551 8.21 3.00 -9.12
N ILE A 552 8.24 1.85 -8.44
CA ILE A 552 8.12 1.78 -6.98
C ILE A 552 9.37 2.35 -6.30
N VAL A 553 10.57 2.05 -6.83
CA VAL A 553 11.81 2.66 -6.33
C VAL A 553 11.75 4.19 -6.47
N TRP A 554 11.32 4.67 -7.63
CA TRP A 554 11.14 6.09 -7.89
C TRP A 554 10.08 6.72 -6.99
N GLY A 555 8.97 6.02 -6.75
CA GLY A 555 7.90 6.46 -5.86
C GLY A 555 8.39 6.67 -4.42
N LEU A 556 9.07 5.69 -3.85
CA LEU A 556 9.65 5.80 -2.49
C LEU A 556 10.67 6.94 -2.40
N TYR A 557 11.48 7.16 -3.44
CA TYR A 557 12.37 8.32 -3.48
C TYR A 557 11.60 9.64 -3.59
N LYS A 558 10.71 9.78 -4.57
CA LYS A 558 9.99 11.03 -4.88
C LYS A 558 9.05 11.45 -3.75
N TYR A 559 8.24 10.52 -3.25
CA TYR A 559 7.20 10.83 -2.25
C TYR A 559 7.73 10.76 -0.82
N TYR A 560 8.63 9.82 -0.51
CA TYR A 560 9.15 9.65 0.86
C TYR A 560 10.57 10.20 1.05
N GLY A 561 11.29 10.59 0.00
CA GLY A 561 12.67 11.07 0.12
C GLY A 561 13.67 9.96 0.40
N ASP A 562 13.32 8.69 0.20
CA ASP A 562 14.20 7.56 0.52
C ASP A 562 15.30 7.43 -0.55
N THR A 563 16.51 7.87 -0.22
CA THR A 563 17.70 7.71 -1.07
C THR A 563 18.36 6.34 -0.90
N ALA A 564 18.12 5.66 0.22
CA ALA A 564 18.75 4.37 0.52
C ALA A 564 18.11 3.25 -0.31
N VAL A 565 16.80 3.31 -0.56
CA VAL A 565 16.13 2.33 -1.44
C VAL A 565 16.68 2.37 -2.86
N VAL A 566 17.03 3.54 -3.39
CA VAL A 566 17.68 3.66 -4.70
C VAL A 566 19.06 3.00 -4.69
N ARG A 567 19.88 3.29 -3.66
CA ARG A 567 21.21 2.69 -3.50
C ARG A 567 21.16 1.17 -3.37
N ARG A 568 20.23 0.66 -2.57
CA ARG A 568 20.02 -0.79 -2.34
C ARG A 568 19.64 -1.52 -3.63
N ASN A 569 18.87 -0.87 -4.51
CA ASN A 569 18.40 -1.45 -5.77
C ASN A 569 19.27 -1.07 -6.98
N TYR A 570 20.30 -0.23 -6.82
CA TYR A 570 21.08 0.34 -7.92
C TYR A 570 21.65 -0.71 -8.89
N ALA A 571 22.19 -1.82 -8.38
CA ALA A 571 22.78 -2.86 -9.21
C ALA A 571 21.72 -3.61 -10.05
N ALA A 572 20.57 -3.92 -9.46
CA ALA A 572 19.46 -4.57 -10.14
C ALA A 572 18.80 -3.63 -11.17
N LEU A 573 18.60 -2.35 -10.82
CA LEU A 573 18.14 -1.33 -11.76
C LEU A 573 19.13 -1.14 -12.91
N SER A 574 20.43 -1.12 -12.64
CA SER A 574 21.44 -1.01 -13.70
C SER A 574 21.30 -2.13 -14.72
N ARG A 575 21.12 -3.39 -14.28
CA ARG A 575 20.86 -4.52 -15.18
C ARG A 575 19.57 -4.36 -15.96
N TYR A 576 18.49 -3.88 -15.32
CA TYR A 576 17.23 -3.60 -15.99
C TYR A 576 17.38 -2.59 -17.13
N TYR A 577 18.02 -1.44 -16.88
CA TYR A 577 18.25 -0.41 -17.90
C TYR A 577 19.26 -0.85 -18.96
N ASP A 578 20.26 -1.65 -18.60
CA ASP A 578 21.17 -2.26 -19.57
C ASP A 578 20.43 -3.26 -20.48
N ASN A 579 19.44 -3.98 -19.94
CA ASN A 579 18.56 -4.86 -20.71
C ASN A 579 17.68 -4.07 -21.69
N LEU A 580 17.04 -2.99 -21.23
CA LEU A 580 16.28 -2.08 -22.09
C LEU A 580 17.16 -1.58 -23.24
N GLU A 581 18.35 -1.06 -22.96
CA GLU A 581 19.21 -0.58 -24.02
C GLU A 581 19.67 -1.69 -24.98
N ARG A 582 19.97 -2.89 -24.47
CA ARG A 582 20.33 -4.04 -25.29
C ARG A 582 19.20 -4.42 -26.27
N LEU A 583 17.96 -4.46 -25.80
CA LEU A 583 16.78 -4.77 -26.63
C LEU A 583 16.56 -3.69 -27.69
N TYR A 584 16.63 -2.41 -27.32
CA TYR A 584 16.50 -1.30 -28.28
C TYR A 584 17.64 -1.27 -29.32
N ASN A 585 18.87 -1.65 -28.96
CA ASN A 585 19.99 -1.71 -29.91
C ASN A 585 20.01 -2.97 -30.78
N SER A 586 19.08 -3.91 -30.58
CA SER A 586 18.93 -5.09 -31.43
C SER A 586 18.39 -4.72 -32.82
N SER A 587 18.39 -5.69 -33.76
CA SER A 587 17.76 -5.51 -35.07
C SER A 587 16.26 -5.19 -34.99
N SER A 588 15.59 -5.60 -33.92
CA SER A 588 14.14 -5.37 -33.71
C SER A 588 13.83 -3.95 -33.22
N LYS A 589 14.80 -3.23 -32.63
CA LYS A 589 14.60 -1.90 -32.05
C LYS A 589 13.33 -1.79 -31.18
N LEU A 590 12.43 -0.84 -31.48
CA LEU A 590 11.15 -0.65 -30.79
C LEU A 590 10.26 -1.90 -30.87
N ALA A 591 10.37 -2.73 -31.91
CA ALA A 591 9.57 -3.94 -32.04
C ALA A 591 9.95 -5.03 -31.03
N ALA A 592 11.13 -4.92 -30.39
CA ALA A 592 11.50 -5.78 -29.26
C ALA A 592 10.54 -5.64 -28.05
N TYR A 593 9.74 -4.56 -28.00
CA TYR A 593 8.80 -4.27 -26.94
C TYR A 593 7.34 -4.53 -27.34
N ALA A 594 7.07 -5.03 -28.54
CA ALA A 594 5.71 -5.26 -29.05
C ALA A 594 5.04 -6.53 -28.46
N THR A 595 5.31 -6.84 -27.18
CA THR A 595 4.86 -8.04 -26.48
C THR A 595 4.06 -7.67 -25.23
N GLY A 596 3.42 -8.68 -24.60
CA GLY A 596 2.68 -8.50 -23.36
C GLY A 596 1.21 -8.13 -23.54
N PHE A 597 0.64 -7.50 -22.53
CA PHE A 597 -0.82 -7.36 -22.36
C PHE A 597 -1.44 -6.12 -23.03
N GLY A 598 -0.62 -5.20 -23.54
CA GLY A 598 -1.10 -3.95 -24.16
C GLY A 598 -1.81 -3.04 -23.15
N ASP A 599 -2.78 -2.27 -23.63
CA ASP A 599 -3.64 -1.41 -22.81
C ASP A 599 -4.81 -2.25 -22.32
N TRP A 600 -4.53 -3.07 -21.31
CA TRP A 600 -5.42 -4.13 -20.84
C TRP A 600 -6.84 -3.62 -20.55
N VAL A 601 -7.82 -4.44 -20.95
CA VAL A 601 -9.27 -4.24 -20.76
C VAL A 601 -9.81 -2.88 -21.24
N PRO A 602 -9.54 -2.48 -22.50
CA PRO A 602 -10.11 -1.26 -23.05
C PRO A 602 -11.62 -1.41 -23.27
N ALA A 603 -12.37 -0.32 -23.07
CA ALA A 603 -13.78 -0.29 -23.44
C ALA A 603 -13.99 -0.22 -24.97
N GLY A 604 -12.97 0.24 -25.70
CA GLY A 604 -12.90 0.20 -27.15
C GLY A 604 -12.01 -0.93 -27.69
N PRO A 605 -11.61 -0.88 -28.97
CA PRO A 605 -10.66 -1.84 -29.52
C PRO A 605 -9.28 -1.70 -28.86
N MET A 606 -8.57 -2.81 -28.76
CA MET A 606 -7.18 -2.83 -28.28
C MET A 606 -6.29 -1.98 -29.18
N GLY A 607 -5.57 -1.04 -28.57
CA GLY A 607 -4.60 -0.20 -29.26
C GLY A 607 -3.39 -0.98 -29.77
N ASN A 608 -2.56 -0.34 -30.59
CA ASN A 608 -1.35 -0.92 -31.14
C ASN A 608 -0.35 -1.31 -30.02
N THR A 609 -0.18 -2.62 -29.80
CA THR A 609 0.70 -3.17 -28.75
C THR A 609 2.16 -2.82 -28.94
N HIS A 610 2.60 -2.60 -30.19
CA HIS A 610 3.96 -2.11 -30.48
C HIS A 610 4.15 -0.68 -29.98
N LEU A 611 3.16 0.19 -30.18
CA LEU A 611 3.17 1.56 -29.66
C LEU A 611 3.15 1.55 -28.12
N ILE A 612 2.27 0.76 -27.52
CA ILE A 612 2.11 0.68 -26.06
C ILE A 612 3.35 0.11 -25.36
N GLY A 613 4.02 -0.87 -25.96
CA GLY A 613 5.29 -1.38 -25.45
C GLY A 613 6.45 -0.40 -25.62
N ALA A 614 6.50 0.33 -26.74
CA ALA A 614 7.48 1.40 -26.94
C ALA A 614 7.26 2.57 -25.97
N PHE A 615 6.02 2.86 -25.57
CA PHE A 615 5.70 3.80 -24.50
C PHE A 615 6.36 3.40 -23.18
N ALA A 616 6.30 2.12 -22.79
CA ALA A 616 6.92 1.61 -21.56
C ALA A 616 8.43 1.89 -21.52
N LEU A 617 9.11 1.63 -22.65
CA LEU A 617 10.54 1.95 -22.81
C LEU A 617 10.81 3.43 -22.58
N LEU A 618 10.05 4.32 -23.23
CA LEU A 618 10.25 5.77 -23.13
C LEU A 618 9.99 6.28 -21.71
N HIS A 619 8.90 5.81 -21.09
CA HIS A 619 8.54 6.14 -19.72
C HIS A 619 9.64 5.74 -18.74
N ASP A 620 10.14 4.51 -18.86
CA ASP A 620 11.21 4.03 -17.99
C ASP A 620 12.51 4.78 -18.26
N LEU A 621 12.89 5.06 -19.50
CA LEU A 621 14.09 5.86 -19.79
C LEU A 621 14.01 7.29 -19.26
N GLN A 622 12.83 7.91 -19.27
CA GLN A 622 12.60 9.22 -18.65
C GLN A 622 12.81 9.15 -17.13
N MET A 623 12.26 8.13 -16.49
CA MET A 623 12.49 7.88 -15.06
C MET A 623 13.98 7.60 -14.78
N GLY A 624 14.62 6.76 -15.59
CA GLY A 624 16.06 6.47 -15.61
C GLY A 624 16.93 7.70 -15.63
N ALA A 625 16.63 8.63 -16.53
CA ALA A 625 17.35 9.90 -16.63
C ALA A 625 17.23 10.74 -15.36
N SER A 626 16.09 10.67 -14.64
CA SER A 626 15.89 11.38 -13.38
C SER A 626 16.57 10.67 -12.21
N PHE A 627 16.33 9.37 -12.01
CA PHE A 627 16.79 8.71 -10.78
C PHE A 627 18.29 8.38 -10.80
N PHE A 628 18.91 8.10 -11.95
CA PHE A 628 20.37 7.91 -11.97
C PHE A 628 21.14 9.22 -11.75
N ASN A 629 20.46 10.37 -11.83
CA ASN A 629 21.03 11.67 -11.53
C ASN A 629 20.99 12.01 -10.02
N ILE A 630 20.47 11.10 -9.18
CA ILE A 630 20.54 11.23 -7.73
C ILE A 630 22.01 11.20 -7.30
N SER A 631 22.40 12.13 -6.43
CA SER A 631 23.77 12.25 -5.91
C SER A 631 24.27 10.95 -5.26
N ASP A 632 25.58 10.73 -5.32
CA ASP A 632 26.29 9.62 -4.67
C ASP A 632 25.99 8.21 -5.22
N LEU A 633 25.34 8.11 -6.38
CA LEU A 633 25.23 6.86 -7.12
C LEU A 633 26.51 6.59 -7.95
N PRO A 634 27.09 5.37 -7.90
CA PRO A 634 28.25 5.02 -8.71
C PRO A 634 27.96 5.23 -10.19
N ALA A 635 28.81 5.97 -10.92
CA ALA A 635 28.60 6.28 -12.35
C ALA A 635 27.20 6.86 -12.68
N GLY A 636 26.49 7.43 -11.70
CA GLY A 636 25.13 7.94 -11.83
C GLY A 636 24.96 8.94 -12.97
N PRO A 637 25.72 10.05 -13.01
CA PRO A 637 25.60 11.06 -14.06
C PRO A 637 25.81 10.51 -15.48
N ALA A 638 26.76 9.59 -15.65
CA ALA A 638 27.01 8.96 -16.95
C ALA A 638 25.84 8.08 -17.39
N ARG A 639 25.24 7.32 -16.46
CA ARG A 639 24.07 6.48 -16.74
C ARG A 639 22.82 7.31 -16.96
N ALA A 640 22.60 8.38 -16.20
CA ALA A 640 21.53 9.35 -16.43
C ALA A 640 21.63 9.97 -17.83
N ALA A 641 22.83 10.40 -18.24
CA ALA A 641 23.08 10.91 -19.58
C ALA A 641 22.85 9.85 -20.67
N ARG A 642 23.23 8.59 -20.43
CA ARG A 642 22.96 7.44 -21.32
C ARG A 642 21.47 7.21 -21.50
N CYS A 643 20.69 7.19 -20.42
CA CYS A 643 19.23 7.10 -20.45
C CYS A 643 18.61 8.28 -21.21
N ALA A 644 19.05 9.51 -20.94
CA ALA A 644 18.56 10.70 -21.62
C ALA A 644 18.86 10.71 -23.13
N LEU A 645 20.05 10.23 -23.53
CA LEU A 645 20.40 10.09 -24.95
C LEU A 645 19.55 9.01 -25.62
N LEU A 646 19.38 7.86 -24.97
CA LEU A 646 18.56 6.77 -25.48
C LEU A 646 17.09 7.19 -25.60
N LEU A 647 16.55 7.90 -24.61
CA LEU A 647 15.21 8.48 -24.62
C LEU A 647 15.00 9.39 -25.84
N ARG A 648 15.93 10.31 -26.11
CA ARG A 648 15.82 11.21 -27.28
C ARG A 648 15.78 10.45 -28.60
N ARG A 649 16.62 9.43 -28.76
CA ARG A 649 16.63 8.59 -29.98
C ARG A 649 15.35 7.76 -30.10
N ALA A 650 14.95 7.10 -29.02
CA ALA A 650 13.75 6.28 -28.99
C ALA A 650 12.49 7.13 -29.21
N ALA A 651 12.41 8.37 -28.69
CA ALA A 651 11.28 9.27 -28.90
C ALA A 651 11.19 9.74 -30.36
N ALA A 652 12.32 10.02 -31.01
CA ALA A 652 12.36 10.33 -32.44
C ALA A 652 11.92 9.12 -33.29
N ASP A 653 12.42 7.92 -32.97
CA ASP A 653 12.00 6.68 -33.63
C ASP A 653 10.51 6.40 -33.40
N PHE A 654 10.00 6.64 -32.20
CA PHE A 654 8.58 6.49 -31.84
C PHE A 654 7.72 7.43 -32.69
N HIS A 655 8.08 8.72 -32.74
CA HIS A 655 7.35 9.69 -33.56
C HIS A 655 7.38 9.28 -35.03
N SER A 656 8.53 8.91 -35.56
CA SER A 656 8.67 8.48 -36.96
C SER A 656 7.90 7.18 -37.28
N ALA A 657 7.83 6.24 -36.33
CA ALA A 657 7.18 4.95 -36.53
C ALA A 657 5.66 5.04 -36.44
N PHE A 658 5.14 5.90 -35.56
CA PHE A 658 3.74 5.87 -35.18
C PHE A 658 2.94 7.12 -35.57
N PHE A 659 3.56 8.26 -35.86
CA PHE A 659 2.82 9.47 -36.26
C PHE A 659 2.60 9.53 -37.77
N ASN A 660 1.35 9.73 -38.18
CA ASN A 660 0.99 9.98 -39.57
C ASN A 660 0.78 11.47 -39.81
N ALA A 661 1.70 12.13 -40.53
CA ALA A 661 1.61 13.57 -40.80
C ALA A 661 0.38 13.99 -41.62
N SER A 662 -0.13 13.10 -42.49
CA SER A 662 -1.29 13.39 -43.33
C SER A 662 -2.56 13.46 -42.50
N THR A 663 -2.76 12.47 -41.63
CA THR A 663 -3.97 12.38 -40.80
C THR A 663 -3.84 13.16 -39.49
N GLY A 664 -2.63 13.33 -38.96
CA GLY A 664 -2.36 13.99 -37.68
C GLY A 664 -2.60 13.09 -36.46
N TYR A 665 -2.62 11.77 -36.64
CA TYR A 665 -2.81 10.79 -35.56
C TYR A 665 -1.53 9.99 -35.30
N TYR A 666 -1.37 9.56 -34.06
CA TYR A 666 -0.52 8.42 -33.73
C TYR A 666 -1.28 7.11 -33.92
N GLY A 667 -0.60 6.07 -34.40
CA GLY A 667 -1.18 4.73 -34.57
C GLY A 667 -2.43 4.76 -35.46
N THR A 668 -3.49 4.16 -34.95
CA THR A 668 -4.83 4.06 -35.57
C THR A 668 -5.75 5.23 -35.20
N GLY A 669 -5.33 6.12 -34.29
CA GLY A 669 -6.12 7.27 -33.86
C GLY A 669 -6.89 7.07 -32.56
N LEU A 670 -6.75 5.90 -31.91
CA LEU A 670 -7.44 5.59 -30.65
C LEU A 670 -6.97 6.48 -29.50
N GLN A 671 -7.84 6.65 -28.50
CA GLN A 671 -7.61 7.48 -27.31
C GLN A 671 -6.27 7.17 -26.64
N THR A 672 -6.02 5.91 -26.31
CA THR A 672 -4.75 5.47 -25.70
C THR A 672 -3.55 5.85 -26.56
N GLU A 673 -3.61 5.59 -27.87
CA GLU A 673 -2.50 5.86 -28.78
C GLU A 673 -2.17 7.35 -28.90
N GLN A 674 -3.15 8.24 -28.69
CA GLN A 674 -2.91 9.68 -28.61
C GLN A 674 -2.45 10.10 -27.21
N ALA A 675 -3.04 9.55 -26.16
CA ALA A 675 -2.77 9.90 -24.77
C ALA A 675 -1.34 9.61 -24.34
N LEU A 676 -0.77 8.48 -24.77
CA LEU A 676 0.57 8.05 -24.36
C LEU A 676 1.68 9.04 -24.73
N PRO A 677 1.84 9.49 -26.00
CA PRO A 677 2.87 10.48 -26.33
C PRO A 677 2.56 11.89 -25.76
N LEU A 678 1.29 12.24 -25.55
CA LEU A 678 0.90 13.48 -24.87
C LEU A 678 1.36 13.45 -23.39
N TYR A 679 1.10 12.36 -22.69
CA TYR A 679 1.51 12.14 -21.30
C TYR A 679 3.04 12.19 -21.13
N LEU A 680 3.79 11.59 -22.06
CA LEU A 680 5.26 11.66 -22.05
C LEU A 680 5.82 13.04 -22.43
N GLY A 681 4.98 13.94 -22.97
CA GLY A 681 5.42 15.26 -23.46
C GLY A 681 6.36 15.19 -24.66
N ILE A 682 6.27 14.12 -25.48
CA ILE A 682 7.16 13.89 -26.63
C ILE A 682 6.55 14.33 -27.97
N VAL A 683 5.29 14.77 -27.99
CA VAL A 683 4.66 15.29 -29.20
C VAL A 683 5.34 16.60 -29.62
N PRO A 684 5.84 16.74 -30.87
CA PRO A 684 6.44 17.99 -31.34
C PRO A 684 5.47 19.16 -31.24
N LYS A 685 5.98 20.35 -30.84
CA LYS A 685 5.16 21.54 -30.57
C LYS A 685 4.29 21.96 -31.74
N GLU A 686 4.76 21.72 -32.96
CA GLU A 686 4.11 22.09 -34.21
C GLU A 686 2.82 21.29 -34.47
N VAL A 687 2.76 20.04 -34.00
CA VAL A 687 1.62 19.13 -34.19
C VAL A 687 0.82 18.89 -32.92
N LEU A 688 1.33 19.31 -31.75
CA LEU A 688 0.68 19.16 -30.46
C LEU A 688 -0.77 19.66 -30.44
N PRO A 689 -1.12 20.88 -30.92
CA PRO A 689 -2.50 21.33 -30.93
C PRO A 689 -3.42 20.43 -31.77
N ARG A 690 -2.91 19.89 -32.88
CA ARG A 690 -3.68 19.01 -33.77
C ARG A 690 -3.98 17.68 -33.10
N VAL A 691 -2.97 17.04 -32.50
CA VAL A 691 -3.13 15.77 -31.78
C VAL A 691 -4.10 15.94 -30.61
N LEU A 692 -3.92 17.00 -29.80
CA LEU A 692 -4.80 17.31 -28.68
C LEU A 692 -6.26 17.52 -29.12
N ASN A 693 -6.48 18.31 -30.17
CA ASN A 693 -7.83 18.56 -30.69
C ASN A 693 -8.49 17.28 -31.21
N HIS A 694 -7.73 16.40 -31.87
CA HIS A 694 -8.23 15.10 -32.28
C HIS A 694 -8.64 14.23 -31.08
N THR A 695 -7.81 14.16 -30.04
CA THR A 695 -8.13 13.41 -28.82
C THR A 695 -9.42 13.89 -28.18
N ILE A 696 -9.58 15.21 -28.04
CA ILE A 696 -10.78 15.81 -27.43
C ILE A 696 -12.01 15.60 -28.33
N ALA A 697 -11.84 15.73 -29.65
CA ALA A 697 -12.92 15.46 -30.59
C ALA A 697 -13.35 13.98 -30.56
N ASP A 698 -12.42 13.04 -30.42
CA ASP A 698 -12.73 11.62 -30.28
C ASP A 698 -13.51 11.33 -28.99
N ILE A 699 -13.07 11.89 -27.86
CA ILE A 699 -13.81 11.79 -26.58
C ILE A 699 -15.23 12.33 -26.75
N ALA A 700 -15.39 13.49 -27.38
CA ALA A 700 -16.71 14.08 -27.65
C ALA A 700 -17.56 13.22 -28.60
N GLN A 701 -16.96 12.60 -29.62
CA GLN A 701 -17.65 11.68 -30.54
C GLN A 701 -18.14 10.42 -29.83
N HIS A 702 -17.43 9.97 -28.80
CA HIS A 702 -17.85 8.90 -27.91
C HIS A 702 -18.69 9.40 -26.73
N GLY A 703 -19.37 10.56 -26.86
CA GLY A 703 -20.31 11.06 -25.85
C GLY A 703 -19.66 11.50 -24.54
N GLY A 704 -18.35 11.79 -24.54
CA GLY A 704 -17.59 12.11 -23.33
C GLY A 704 -17.04 10.88 -22.61
N HIS A 705 -17.04 9.70 -23.23
CA HIS A 705 -16.56 8.47 -22.62
C HIS A 705 -15.11 8.11 -22.99
N THR A 706 -14.49 7.33 -22.11
CA THR A 706 -13.21 6.70 -22.41
C THR A 706 -13.39 5.48 -23.31
N THR A 707 -12.45 5.25 -24.23
CA THR A 707 -12.31 3.97 -24.95
C THR A 707 -11.08 3.19 -24.48
N SER A 708 -10.36 3.73 -23.50
CA SER A 708 -9.07 3.25 -23.03
C SER A 708 -9.19 2.07 -22.05
N GLY A 709 -8.13 1.30 -21.99
CA GLY A 709 -7.84 0.38 -20.89
C GLY A 709 -7.12 1.08 -19.74
N ILE A 710 -6.49 0.28 -18.89
CA ILE A 710 -5.90 0.72 -17.62
C ILE A 710 -4.72 1.69 -17.79
N ILE A 711 -3.94 1.57 -18.87
CA ILE A 711 -2.80 2.46 -19.14
C ILE A 711 -3.32 3.77 -19.76
N GLY A 712 -4.21 3.63 -20.74
CA GLY A 712 -4.72 4.76 -21.49
C GLY A 712 -5.52 5.73 -20.62
N ILE A 713 -6.40 5.26 -19.73
CA ILE A 713 -7.19 6.14 -18.86
C ILE A 713 -6.30 6.93 -17.90
N ARG A 714 -5.29 6.29 -17.29
CA ARG A 714 -4.30 6.95 -16.43
C ARG A 714 -3.60 8.09 -17.18
N CYS A 715 -3.06 7.80 -18.35
CA CYS A 715 -2.32 8.79 -19.15
C CYS A 715 -3.23 9.90 -19.68
N MET A 716 -4.47 9.58 -20.04
CA MET A 716 -5.44 10.52 -20.60
C MET A 716 -5.80 11.64 -19.60
N LEU A 717 -6.12 11.28 -18.35
CA LEU A 717 -6.50 12.25 -17.33
C LEU A 717 -5.39 13.28 -17.07
N ASP A 718 -4.14 12.81 -16.98
CA ASP A 718 -2.97 13.67 -16.81
C ASP A 718 -2.72 14.55 -18.06
N ALA A 719 -2.76 13.96 -19.26
CA ALA A 719 -2.53 14.67 -20.52
C ALA A 719 -3.56 15.79 -20.76
N LEU A 720 -4.84 15.53 -20.46
CA LEU A 720 -5.90 16.53 -20.58
C LEU A 720 -5.71 17.68 -19.59
N THR A 721 -5.41 17.39 -18.33
CA THR A 721 -5.16 18.44 -17.33
C THR A 721 -3.93 19.27 -17.66
N ASP A 722 -2.83 18.64 -18.09
CA ASP A 722 -1.62 19.36 -18.50
C ASP A 722 -1.83 20.24 -19.74
N ALA A 723 -2.81 19.88 -20.57
CA ALA A 723 -3.28 20.67 -21.70
C ALA A 723 -4.39 21.70 -21.34
N GLN A 724 -4.62 21.96 -20.06
CA GLN A 724 -5.65 22.88 -19.54
C GLN A 724 -7.09 22.48 -19.92
N ARG A 725 -7.34 21.17 -20.12
CA ARG A 725 -8.65 20.59 -20.43
C ARG A 725 -9.15 19.66 -19.33
N THR A 726 -8.98 20.11 -18.08
CA THR A 726 -9.51 19.42 -16.89
C THR A 726 -11.04 19.30 -16.91
N ASP A 727 -11.73 20.20 -17.60
CA ASP A 727 -13.16 20.11 -17.89
C ASP A 727 -13.51 18.77 -18.55
N VAL A 728 -12.79 18.40 -19.62
CA VAL A 728 -13.02 17.14 -20.34
C VAL A 728 -12.74 15.93 -19.44
N ALA A 729 -11.64 15.96 -18.69
CA ALA A 729 -11.29 14.89 -17.75
C ALA A 729 -12.35 14.72 -16.66
N LEU A 730 -12.89 15.81 -16.13
CA LEU A 730 -13.98 15.78 -15.14
C LEU A 730 -15.28 15.23 -15.75
N ASP A 731 -15.66 15.68 -16.93
CA ASP A 731 -16.86 15.19 -17.61
C ASP A 731 -16.81 13.67 -17.84
N MET A 732 -15.65 13.14 -18.23
CA MET A 732 -15.43 11.69 -18.35
C MET A 732 -15.65 10.95 -17.02
N LEU A 733 -15.12 11.48 -15.92
CA LEU A 733 -15.22 10.84 -14.60
C LEU A 733 -16.61 10.99 -13.95
N LEU A 734 -17.34 12.04 -14.31
CA LEU A 734 -18.66 12.35 -13.77
C LEU A 734 -19.78 11.63 -14.52
N SER A 735 -19.50 11.05 -15.68
CA SER A 735 -20.46 10.22 -16.41
C SER A 735 -20.82 8.97 -15.62
N ASP A 736 -22.08 8.55 -15.71
CA ASP A 736 -22.62 7.34 -15.07
C ASP A 736 -23.09 6.30 -16.09
N SER A 737 -22.92 6.54 -17.39
CA SER A 737 -23.24 5.58 -18.45
C SER A 737 -22.00 4.82 -18.92
N TYR A 738 -22.21 3.67 -19.57
CA TYR A 738 -21.09 2.85 -20.03
C TYR A 738 -20.31 3.55 -21.16
N PRO A 739 -18.96 3.48 -21.17
CA PRO A 739 -18.07 3.05 -20.08
C PRO A 739 -17.70 4.21 -19.14
N SER A 740 -17.80 4.01 -17.82
CA SER A 740 -17.31 4.97 -16.83
C SER A 740 -17.16 4.35 -15.44
N TYR A 741 -16.49 5.05 -14.53
CA TYR A 741 -16.49 4.67 -13.11
C TYR A 741 -17.90 4.77 -12.50
N GLY A 742 -18.68 5.78 -12.88
CA GLY A 742 -20.06 5.94 -12.42
C GLY A 742 -20.96 4.78 -12.84
N TYR A 743 -20.71 4.18 -14.01
CA TYR A 743 -21.36 2.97 -14.47
C TYR A 743 -21.10 1.78 -13.52
N MET A 744 -19.85 1.59 -13.09
CA MET A 744 -19.51 0.59 -12.07
C MET A 744 -20.26 0.87 -10.76
N LEU A 745 -20.16 2.11 -10.27
CA LEU A 745 -20.69 2.52 -8.97
C LEU A 745 -22.23 2.40 -8.88
N LYS A 746 -22.95 2.66 -9.97
CA LYS A 746 -24.41 2.46 -10.02
C LYS A 746 -24.81 0.99 -10.17
N GLY A 747 -23.88 0.10 -10.53
CA GLY A 747 -24.10 -1.34 -10.72
C GLY A 747 -24.55 -1.72 -12.13
N GLY A 748 -23.99 -1.05 -13.14
CA GLY A 748 -24.36 -1.22 -14.54
C GLY A 748 -25.71 -0.61 -14.90
N ASP A 749 -26.22 -0.85 -16.11
CA ASP A 749 -27.49 -0.26 -16.57
C ASP A 749 -28.71 -0.77 -15.79
N HIS A 750 -28.56 -1.91 -15.12
CA HIS A 750 -29.64 -2.53 -14.35
C HIS A 750 -29.55 -2.28 -12.84
N GLY A 751 -28.39 -1.85 -12.33
CA GLY A 751 -28.17 -1.58 -10.92
C GLY A 751 -28.13 -2.82 -10.01
N TRP A 752 -27.83 -3.99 -10.57
CA TRP A 752 -27.80 -5.26 -9.82
C TRP A 752 -26.60 -5.38 -8.89
N GLU A 753 -25.46 -4.79 -9.28
CA GLU A 753 -24.17 -4.94 -8.60
C GLU A 753 -23.54 -3.58 -8.20
N PRO A 754 -24.15 -2.68 -7.41
CA PRO A 754 -23.52 -1.40 -7.11
C PRO A 754 -22.12 -1.57 -6.50
N ALA A 755 -21.11 -1.05 -7.19
CA ALA A 755 -19.72 -1.28 -6.83
C ALA A 755 -19.31 -0.52 -5.57
N THR A 756 -18.66 -1.21 -4.64
CA THR A 756 -18.06 -0.62 -3.43
C THR A 756 -16.52 -0.71 -3.44
N THR A 757 -15.99 -1.30 -4.50
CA THR A 757 -14.60 -1.50 -4.89
C THR A 757 -14.53 -1.28 -6.41
N LEU A 758 -13.33 -1.18 -6.99
CA LEU A 758 -13.20 -1.06 -8.44
C LEU A 758 -13.34 -2.42 -9.12
N TRP A 759 -14.00 -2.46 -10.27
CA TRP A 759 -14.17 -3.66 -11.08
C TRP A 759 -12.94 -3.90 -11.98
N GLU A 760 -12.78 -5.15 -12.42
CA GLU A 760 -11.74 -5.50 -13.40
C GLU A 760 -12.08 -5.04 -14.82
N LEU A 761 -13.36 -5.12 -15.21
CA LEU A 761 -13.83 -4.72 -16.54
C LEU A 761 -14.79 -3.55 -16.44
N TRP A 762 -14.76 -2.65 -17.43
CA TRP A 762 -15.72 -1.54 -17.55
C TRP A 762 -17.18 -2.01 -17.64
N ASP A 763 -17.42 -3.14 -18.31
CA ASP A 763 -18.72 -3.79 -18.57
C ASP A 763 -18.90 -5.10 -17.79
N SER A 764 -18.24 -5.18 -16.64
CA SER A 764 -18.26 -6.32 -15.73
C SER A 764 -19.64 -6.95 -15.53
N ASP A 765 -20.71 -6.16 -15.45
CA ASP A 765 -22.09 -6.62 -15.27
C ASP A 765 -22.65 -7.46 -16.44
N SER A 766 -22.05 -7.37 -17.62
CA SER A 766 -22.45 -8.09 -18.83
C SER A 766 -21.49 -9.22 -19.23
N GLN A 767 -20.34 -9.32 -18.56
CA GLN A 767 -19.24 -10.21 -18.95
C GLN A 767 -19.32 -11.59 -18.30
N GLY A 768 -18.74 -12.60 -18.94
CA GLY A 768 -18.69 -13.97 -18.43
C GLY A 768 -17.76 -14.14 -17.21
N PRO A 769 -17.85 -15.26 -16.46
CA PRO A 769 -17.11 -15.44 -15.20
C PRO A 769 -15.58 -15.57 -15.30
N SER A 770 -15.01 -15.72 -16.50
CA SER A 770 -13.61 -16.15 -16.63
C SER A 770 -12.60 -15.12 -16.10
N MET A 771 -12.85 -13.83 -16.26
CA MET A 771 -11.93 -12.77 -15.86
C MET A 771 -12.77 -11.55 -15.53
N ASN A 772 -13.48 -11.65 -14.40
CA ASN A 772 -14.53 -10.71 -14.05
C ASN A 772 -14.58 -10.45 -12.53
N SER A 773 -13.45 -10.00 -11.99
CA SER A 773 -13.31 -9.60 -10.60
C SER A 773 -14.12 -8.32 -10.31
N ARG A 774 -14.74 -8.23 -9.13
CA ARG A 774 -15.38 -6.99 -8.64
C ARG A 774 -14.50 -6.22 -7.66
N ASN A 775 -13.25 -6.65 -7.49
CA ASN A 775 -12.26 -6.03 -6.64
C ASN A 775 -10.87 -6.08 -7.29
N HIS A 776 -10.61 -5.17 -8.21
CA HIS A 776 -9.35 -5.07 -8.94
C HIS A 776 -8.82 -3.64 -8.89
N ILE A 777 -7.57 -3.46 -8.47
CA ILE A 777 -7.07 -2.11 -8.14
C ILE A 777 -6.55 -1.31 -9.35
N MET A 778 -6.31 -1.94 -10.50
CA MET A 778 -5.65 -1.34 -11.67
C MET A 778 -6.27 -0.04 -12.20
N PHE A 779 -7.60 0.15 -12.08
CA PHE A 779 -8.27 1.42 -12.45
C PHE A 779 -8.18 2.51 -11.35
N GLY A 780 -7.55 2.21 -10.21
CA GLY A 780 -7.42 3.10 -9.05
C GLY A 780 -6.43 4.25 -9.24
N SER A 781 -5.66 4.28 -10.33
CA SER A 781 -4.71 5.36 -10.60
C SER A 781 -5.35 6.76 -10.65
N VAL A 782 -6.67 6.84 -10.86
CA VAL A 782 -7.45 8.09 -10.79
C VAL A 782 -7.33 8.79 -9.42
N SER A 783 -7.13 8.04 -8.34
CA SER A 783 -6.92 8.61 -7.01
C SER A 783 -5.61 9.42 -6.93
N ALA A 784 -4.54 8.99 -7.62
CA ALA A 784 -3.33 9.80 -7.71
C ALA A 784 -3.59 11.13 -8.44
N TRP A 785 -4.44 11.13 -9.47
CA TRP A 785 -4.85 12.33 -10.20
C TRP A 785 -5.66 13.29 -9.33
N PHE A 786 -6.55 12.78 -8.46
CA PHE A 786 -7.27 13.57 -7.46
C PHE A 786 -6.32 14.42 -6.59
N TYR A 787 -5.26 13.81 -6.06
CA TYR A 787 -4.27 14.55 -5.26
C TYR A 787 -3.39 15.47 -6.10
N ARG A 788 -2.79 14.94 -7.18
CA ARG A 788 -1.76 15.64 -7.97
C ARG A 788 -2.28 16.76 -8.85
N LYS A 789 -3.50 16.62 -9.38
CA LYS A 789 -4.04 17.44 -10.46
C LYS A 789 -5.29 18.21 -10.05
N LEU A 790 -6.25 17.60 -9.35
CA LEU A 790 -7.45 18.33 -8.88
C LEU A 790 -7.15 19.24 -7.70
N ILE A 791 -6.61 18.68 -6.61
CA ILE A 791 -6.14 19.50 -5.48
C ILE A 791 -4.79 20.14 -5.81
N GLY A 792 -3.99 19.45 -6.61
CA GLY A 792 -2.77 20.00 -7.17
C GLY A 792 -1.52 19.80 -6.31
N ILE A 793 -1.54 18.91 -5.31
CA ILE A 793 -0.43 18.68 -4.37
C ILE A 793 0.58 17.72 -4.99
N THR A 794 1.71 18.25 -5.46
CA THR A 794 2.78 17.45 -6.09
C THR A 794 4.15 17.79 -5.50
N PRO A 795 4.99 16.82 -5.10
CA PRO A 795 6.35 17.10 -4.69
C PRO A 795 7.19 17.57 -5.90
N LEU A 796 7.76 18.77 -5.80
CA LEU A 796 8.75 19.32 -6.75
C LEU A 796 10.17 18.82 -6.44
N THR A 797 10.42 18.50 -5.17
CA THR A 797 11.63 17.83 -4.72
C THR A 797 11.25 16.63 -3.83
N PRO A 798 12.15 15.63 -3.72
CA PRO A 798 11.89 14.41 -2.97
C PRO A 798 11.41 14.64 -1.54
N GLY A 799 10.47 13.83 -1.07
CA GLY A 799 10.00 13.87 0.32
C GLY A 799 9.26 15.17 0.68
N PHE A 800 8.63 15.82 -0.30
CA PHE A 800 7.83 17.04 -0.15
C PHE A 800 8.60 18.23 0.49
N GLU A 801 9.91 18.34 0.24
CA GLU A 801 10.68 19.51 0.71
C GLU A 801 10.24 20.80 0.02
N ARG A 802 10.06 20.74 -1.30
CA ARG A 802 9.43 21.77 -2.11
C ARG A 802 8.22 21.16 -2.81
N ILE A 803 7.11 21.87 -2.74
CA ILE A 803 5.80 21.37 -3.15
C ILE A 803 5.22 22.31 -4.22
N SER A 804 4.42 21.76 -5.11
CA SER A 804 3.52 22.50 -5.98
C SER A 804 2.11 22.33 -5.44
N ILE A 805 1.35 23.42 -5.32
CA ILE A 805 -0.09 23.40 -5.03
C ILE A 805 -0.78 24.14 -6.16
N ARG A 806 -1.40 23.38 -7.08
CA ARG A 806 -2.05 23.93 -8.28
C ARG A 806 -3.43 23.30 -8.48
N PRO A 807 -4.47 23.77 -7.78
CA PRO A 807 -5.82 23.26 -7.97
C PRO A 807 -6.28 23.46 -9.42
N SER A 808 -6.96 22.46 -9.98
CA SER A 808 -7.47 22.51 -11.37
C SER A 808 -8.91 21.99 -11.42
N GLY A 809 -9.71 22.54 -12.35
CA GLY A 809 -11.12 22.17 -12.50
C GLY A 809 -12.06 22.67 -11.40
N ILE A 810 -11.55 23.33 -10.36
CA ILE A 810 -12.37 23.95 -9.31
C ILE A 810 -13.18 25.10 -9.94
N GLY A 811 -14.50 25.10 -9.70
CA GLY A 811 -15.45 26.00 -10.35
C GLY A 811 -16.26 25.32 -11.47
N HIS A 812 -15.90 24.10 -11.86
CA HIS A 812 -16.78 23.20 -12.60
C HIS A 812 -18.11 23.02 -11.82
N SER A 813 -19.23 22.84 -12.53
CA SER A 813 -20.57 22.78 -11.94
C SER A 813 -20.69 21.75 -10.81
N SER A 814 -20.01 20.61 -10.95
CA SER A 814 -19.94 19.51 -9.97
C SER A 814 -18.75 19.58 -9.00
N LEU A 815 -17.84 20.54 -9.15
CA LEU A 815 -16.61 20.65 -8.34
C LEU A 815 -16.38 22.10 -7.87
N LYS A 816 -17.28 22.58 -7.00
CA LYS A 816 -17.20 23.94 -6.44
C LYS A 816 -16.22 24.08 -5.28
N HIS A 817 -16.05 23.02 -4.50
CA HIS A 817 -15.09 22.96 -3.41
C HIS A 817 -14.46 21.58 -3.30
N ALA A 818 -13.26 21.54 -2.74
CA ALA A 818 -12.54 20.33 -2.42
C ALA A 818 -11.57 20.57 -1.26
N SER A 819 -11.25 19.52 -0.52
CA SER A 819 -10.23 19.55 0.52
C SER A 819 -9.42 18.27 0.54
N ALA A 820 -8.15 18.37 0.94
CA ALA A 820 -7.31 17.22 1.16
C ALA A 820 -6.37 17.42 2.34
N VAL A 821 -6.06 16.31 2.98
CA VAL A 821 -4.92 16.13 3.89
C VAL A 821 -4.00 15.12 3.22
N VAL A 822 -2.74 15.49 2.99
CA VAL A 822 -1.69 14.60 2.50
C VAL A 822 -0.64 14.46 3.57
N ALA A 823 -0.55 13.27 4.16
CA ALA A 823 0.49 12.96 5.12
C ALA A 823 1.83 12.76 4.39
N THR A 824 2.85 13.49 4.82
CA THR A 824 4.20 13.43 4.21
C THR A 824 5.25 13.06 5.26
N PRO A 825 6.47 12.70 4.85
CA PRO A 825 7.59 12.52 5.78
C PRO A 825 7.86 13.69 6.72
N ARG A 826 7.42 14.91 6.37
CA ARG A 826 7.69 16.15 7.10
C ARG A 826 6.54 16.58 8.01
N GLY A 827 5.36 15.97 7.85
CA GLY A 827 4.10 16.39 8.47
C GLY A 827 2.99 16.50 7.45
N ASP A 828 1.81 16.90 7.89
CA ASP A 828 0.63 16.94 7.03
C ASP A 828 0.59 18.22 6.20
N ILE A 829 0.30 18.07 4.91
CA ILE A 829 -0.10 19.17 4.03
C ILE A 829 -1.63 19.20 4.03
N VAL A 830 -2.22 20.34 4.36
CA VAL A 830 -3.68 20.52 4.29
C VAL A 830 -3.99 21.55 3.23
N VAL A 831 -4.89 21.21 2.31
CA VAL A 831 -5.40 22.14 1.28
C VAL A 831 -6.92 22.13 1.32
N SER A 832 -7.52 23.31 1.26
CA SER A 832 -8.95 23.50 1.07
C SER A 832 -9.15 24.57 0.01
N VAL A 833 -9.98 24.30 -0.98
CA VAL A 833 -10.23 25.19 -2.09
C VAL A 833 -11.73 25.29 -2.34
N GLU A 834 -12.20 26.51 -2.56
CA GLU A 834 -13.57 26.81 -3.01
C GLU A 834 -13.50 27.89 -4.09
N ALA A 835 -14.24 27.70 -5.19
CA ALA A 835 -14.29 28.68 -6.26
C ALA A 835 -15.70 28.82 -6.85
N ASN A 836 -15.97 30.03 -7.35
CA ASN A 836 -17.08 30.36 -8.23
C ASN A 836 -16.54 31.05 -9.49
N SER A 837 -17.42 31.63 -10.32
CA SER A 837 -17.04 32.27 -11.59
C SER A 837 -16.18 33.53 -11.46
N THR A 838 -16.09 34.13 -10.26
CA THR A 838 -15.47 35.45 -10.04
C THR A 838 -14.50 35.49 -8.86
N SER A 839 -14.49 34.48 -8.00
CA SER A 839 -13.59 34.39 -6.86
C SER A 839 -13.20 32.96 -6.48
N MET A 840 -12.03 32.82 -5.85
CA MET A 840 -11.53 31.57 -5.27
C MET A 840 -10.90 31.84 -3.91
N THR A 841 -11.18 30.97 -2.95
CA THR A 841 -10.51 30.91 -1.66
C THR A 841 -9.65 29.65 -1.59
N LEU A 842 -8.44 29.78 -1.03
CA LEU A 842 -7.48 28.70 -0.90
C LEU A 842 -6.85 28.72 0.50
N GLY A 843 -7.23 27.78 1.35
CA GLY A 843 -6.62 27.53 2.64
C GLY A 843 -5.51 26.49 2.52
N ILE A 844 -4.33 26.78 3.08
CA ILE A 844 -3.15 25.90 3.01
C ILE A 844 -2.49 25.81 4.38
N THR A 845 -2.13 24.59 4.80
CA THR A 845 -1.19 24.32 5.89
C THR A 845 -0.01 23.54 5.35
N LEU A 846 1.20 24.07 5.56
CA LEU A 846 2.47 23.48 5.14
C LEU A 846 3.31 23.11 6.36
N PRO A 847 3.85 21.87 6.44
CA PRO A 847 4.64 21.43 7.59
C PRO A 847 6.01 22.12 7.67
N VAL A 848 6.63 22.09 8.84
CA VAL A 848 7.91 22.75 9.12
C VAL A 848 9.00 22.27 8.14
N GLY A 849 9.80 23.21 7.63
CA GLY A 849 10.88 22.92 6.69
C GLY A 849 10.42 22.60 5.27
N THR A 850 9.16 22.91 4.93
CA THR A 850 8.67 22.84 3.55
C THR A 850 8.51 24.22 2.94
N THR A 851 8.62 24.28 1.62
CA THR A 851 8.28 25.45 0.81
C THR A 851 7.33 25.03 -0.30
N SER A 852 6.54 25.97 -0.82
CA SER A 852 5.57 25.68 -1.87
C SER A 852 5.53 26.76 -2.94
N VAL A 853 5.23 26.34 -4.17
CA VAL A 853 4.75 27.20 -5.25
C VAL A 853 3.25 26.99 -5.37
N VAL A 854 2.47 28.03 -5.06
CA VAL A 854 1.01 28.02 -5.09
C VAL A 854 0.55 28.73 -6.36
N ALA A 855 -0.21 28.05 -7.22
CA ALA A 855 -0.85 28.70 -8.37
C ALA A 855 -2.27 29.14 -8.01
N MET A 856 -2.52 30.45 -8.12
CA MET A 856 -3.84 31.05 -8.03
C MET A 856 -4.36 31.31 -9.45
N PRO A 857 -5.44 30.64 -9.88
CA PRO A 857 -5.96 30.80 -11.24
C PRO A 857 -6.49 32.22 -11.45
N LEU A 858 -6.32 32.73 -12.67
CA LEU A 858 -6.91 33.99 -13.08
C LEU A 858 -8.27 33.73 -13.75
N PHE A 859 -9.34 34.32 -13.21
CA PHE A 859 -10.66 34.25 -13.83
C PHE A 859 -10.66 35.10 -15.10
N THR A 860 -10.49 34.47 -16.26
CA THR A 860 -10.56 35.18 -17.54
C THR A 860 -12.02 35.35 -17.95
N THR A 861 -12.64 36.47 -17.60
CA THR A 861 -13.75 36.99 -18.40
C THR A 861 -13.19 37.84 -19.52
N GLN A 862 -13.63 37.62 -20.77
CA GLN A 862 -13.15 38.32 -21.98
C GLN A 862 -13.19 39.86 -21.90
N GLU A 863 -13.83 40.45 -20.88
CA GLU A 863 -13.98 41.90 -20.71
C GLU A 863 -13.03 42.55 -19.67
N VAL A 864 -12.26 41.78 -18.88
CA VAL A 864 -11.41 42.34 -17.81
C VAL A 864 -9.97 41.90 -17.95
N HIS A 865 -9.27 42.43 -18.96
CA HIS A 865 -7.82 42.33 -19.04
C HIS A 865 -7.18 43.17 -17.91
N GLY A 866 -6.78 42.53 -16.81
CA GLY A 866 -5.81 43.10 -15.87
C GLY A 866 -6.31 43.59 -14.50
N ALA A 867 -7.53 43.27 -14.09
CA ALA A 867 -8.06 43.64 -12.77
C ALA A 867 -8.38 42.41 -11.92
N PHE A 868 -7.35 41.80 -11.35
CA PHE A 868 -7.45 40.69 -10.40
C PHE A 868 -6.54 40.97 -9.19
N ALA A 869 -7.07 40.72 -8.00
CA ALA A 869 -6.37 40.93 -6.74
C ALA A 869 -6.30 39.61 -5.96
N ILE A 870 -5.14 39.35 -5.35
CA ILE A 870 -4.95 38.26 -4.39
C ILE A 870 -4.63 38.89 -3.04
N SER A 871 -5.36 38.47 -2.00
CA SER A 871 -5.06 38.83 -0.62
C SER A 871 -4.81 37.59 0.23
N GLU A 872 -4.02 37.73 1.29
CA GLU A 872 -3.86 36.75 2.35
C GLU A 872 -4.47 37.32 3.63
N ARG A 873 -5.57 36.74 4.10
CA ARG A 873 -6.34 37.27 5.26
C ARG A 873 -6.60 38.79 5.17
N GLY A 874 -6.93 39.26 3.96
CA GLY A 874 -7.22 40.68 3.66
C GLY A 874 -6.00 41.56 3.39
N ALA A 875 -4.76 41.10 3.63
CA ALA A 875 -3.56 41.82 3.23
C ALA A 875 -3.24 41.54 1.76
N SER A 876 -3.09 42.58 0.94
CA SER A 876 -2.80 42.42 -0.49
C SER A 876 -1.44 41.76 -0.73
N VAL A 877 -1.41 40.82 -1.66
CA VAL A 877 -0.25 40.03 -2.10
C VAL A 877 0.01 40.20 -3.59
N TRP A 878 -1.04 40.43 -4.37
CA TRP A 878 -0.96 40.68 -5.80
C TRP A 878 -2.04 41.68 -6.19
N CYS A 879 -1.66 42.76 -6.84
CA CYS A 879 -2.59 43.74 -7.40
C CYS A 879 -2.00 44.35 -8.67
N MET A 880 -2.84 44.73 -9.65
CA MET A 880 -2.43 45.40 -10.90
C MET A 880 -1.24 44.72 -11.62
N ASN A 881 -1.26 43.38 -11.72
CA ASN A 881 -0.21 42.56 -12.34
C ASN A 881 1.18 42.65 -11.67
N ALA A 882 1.24 43.06 -10.40
CA ALA A 882 2.46 43.15 -9.63
C ALA A 882 2.33 42.41 -8.29
N PHE A 883 3.45 41.83 -7.85
CA PHE A 883 3.58 41.25 -6.52
C PHE A 883 3.77 42.36 -5.48
N GLU A 884 3.00 42.28 -4.40
CA GLU A 884 3.11 43.19 -3.25
C GLU A 884 3.76 42.47 -2.07
N SER A 885 4.96 42.89 -1.71
CA SER A 885 5.69 42.36 -0.57
C SER A 885 5.12 42.90 0.75
N GLY A 886 5.14 42.10 1.82
CA GLY A 886 4.76 42.55 3.17
C GLY A 886 4.05 41.49 4.01
N VAL A 887 3.49 40.47 3.36
CA VAL A 887 2.88 39.33 4.04
C VAL A 887 3.96 38.33 4.46
N SER A 888 4.04 38.04 5.77
CA SER A 888 5.00 37.08 6.32
C SER A 888 4.85 35.70 5.68
N GLY A 889 5.98 35.11 5.27
CA GLY A 889 6.03 33.79 4.65
C GLY A 889 5.57 33.73 3.19
N VAL A 890 5.21 34.85 2.55
CA VAL A 890 5.02 34.96 1.10
C VAL A 890 6.22 35.69 0.52
N ARG A 891 7.00 35.02 -0.33
CA ARG A 891 8.34 35.45 -0.74
C ARG A 891 8.37 36.14 -2.10
N ALA A 892 7.58 35.64 -3.03
CA ALA A 892 7.55 36.14 -4.39
C ALA A 892 6.19 35.84 -5.03
N GLY A 893 5.88 36.60 -6.08
CA GLY A 893 4.73 36.39 -6.95
C GLY A 893 5.11 36.67 -8.39
N LYS A 894 4.66 35.84 -9.33
CA LYS A 894 4.83 36.10 -10.77
C LYS A 894 3.64 35.60 -11.57
N LEU A 895 3.39 36.25 -12.69
CA LEU A 895 2.43 35.77 -13.69
C LEU A 895 3.02 34.58 -14.45
N SER A 896 2.18 33.58 -14.74
CA SER A 896 2.57 32.46 -15.59
C SER A 896 2.87 32.93 -17.02
N PRO A 897 3.71 32.19 -17.79
CA PRO A 897 4.06 32.59 -19.15
C PRO A 897 2.87 32.74 -20.11
N ASP A 898 1.80 31.99 -19.88
CA ASP A 898 0.55 32.03 -20.65
C ASP A 898 -0.53 32.94 -20.05
N GLY A 899 -0.24 33.58 -18.92
CA GLY A 899 -1.15 34.51 -18.24
C GLY A 899 -2.37 33.85 -17.59
N SER A 900 -2.36 32.54 -17.37
CA SER A 900 -3.50 31.80 -16.81
C SER A 900 -3.50 31.70 -15.27
N TYR A 901 -2.36 31.91 -14.60
CA TYR A 901 -2.27 31.88 -13.14
C TYR A 901 -1.19 32.83 -12.59
N VAL A 902 -1.33 33.18 -11.31
CA VAL A 902 -0.26 33.81 -10.51
C VAL A 902 0.39 32.73 -9.65
N GLU A 903 1.70 32.57 -9.77
CA GLU A 903 2.49 31.69 -8.91
C GLU A 903 3.03 32.48 -7.71
N LEU A 904 2.66 32.06 -6.50
CA LEU A 904 3.17 32.58 -5.23
C LEU A 904 4.18 31.60 -4.63
N GLU A 905 5.34 32.08 -4.22
CA GLU A 905 6.29 31.28 -3.43
C GLU A 905 6.04 31.51 -1.94
N VAL A 906 5.79 30.43 -1.20
CA VAL A 906 5.45 30.48 0.23
C VAL A 906 6.30 29.50 1.04
N ASP A 907 6.60 29.87 2.29
CA ASP A 907 7.29 28.98 3.23
C ASP A 907 6.30 28.08 4.00
N SER A 908 6.79 27.27 4.95
CA SER A 908 5.97 26.50 5.88
C SER A 908 5.02 27.40 6.68
N GLY A 909 3.84 26.91 7.04
CA GLY A 909 2.88 27.63 7.88
C GLY A 909 1.45 27.56 7.34
N MET A 910 0.57 28.36 7.93
CA MET A 910 -0.84 28.43 7.54
C MET A 910 -1.15 29.70 6.75
N TYR A 911 -1.85 29.55 5.63
CA TYR A 911 -2.20 30.62 4.68
C TYR A 911 -3.68 30.53 4.30
N HIS A 912 -4.30 31.69 4.07
CA HIS A 912 -5.64 31.77 3.48
C HIS A 912 -5.66 32.83 2.39
N PHE A 913 -5.56 32.39 1.14
CA PHE A 913 -5.56 33.25 -0.04
C PHE A 913 -6.98 33.45 -0.56
N GLU A 914 -7.31 34.68 -0.91
CA GLU A 914 -8.55 35.03 -1.61
C GLU A 914 -8.18 35.74 -2.92
N ALA A 915 -8.68 35.18 -4.01
CA ALA A 915 -8.51 35.63 -5.38
C ALA A 915 -9.86 36.18 -5.88
N ARG A 916 -9.90 37.40 -6.41
CA ARG A 916 -11.14 38.03 -6.92
C ARG A 916 -10.90 38.94 -8.13
N ILE A 917 -11.87 39.01 -9.02
CA ILE A 917 -11.92 40.05 -10.05
C ILE A 917 -12.15 41.40 -9.35
N SER A 918 -11.19 42.33 -9.45
CA SER A 918 -11.29 43.66 -8.84
C SER A 918 -10.36 44.65 -9.52
N THR A 919 -10.87 45.84 -9.84
CA THR A 919 -10.09 47.00 -10.30
C THR A 919 -9.48 47.81 -9.13
N HIS A 920 -9.80 47.43 -7.89
CA HIS A 920 -9.33 48.07 -6.67
C HIS A 920 -8.56 47.05 -5.82
N CYS A 921 -7.38 47.46 -5.35
CA CYS A 921 -6.76 46.85 -4.18
C CYS A 921 -7.58 47.33 -2.96
#